data_AF-A0A662WBW3-F1
#
_entry.id   AF-A0A662WBW3-F1
#
_cell.length_a   1.000
_cell.length_b   1.000
_cell.length_c   1.000
_cell.angle_alpha   90.00
_cell.angle_beta   90.00
_cell.angle_gamma   90.00
#
_symmetry.space_group_name_H-M   'P 1'
#
loop_
_entity.id
_entity.type
_entity.pdbx_description
1 polymer ?
#
loop_
_entity_poly.entity_id
_entity_poly.type
_entity_poly.pdbx_seq_one_letter_code
_entity_poly.pdbx_strand_id
1 'polypeptide(L)'
;NVRVLIQSSWSDMAGDLEIPDNIFFLGNCPHDWLMPRVSAVVHHGGAGTAAAGLLSGKPTFIVPFFGDQPFWGRAVVKRGVGVEPCPIAELTTEKLRTAFLGLQSTDLRSKALMMQERMQTEDGAEEAVKSFYRHLPVEHMRCDLDHERIATKWSRSDKIKMCDVCTFVLETRPENYQKKVVDYHCVDYSARGPASGFSGASSGAAAFFHEVGGAFKDVIVKPTKGFREEGPKGAVIGVVKGVSGLIIRPVHGVALFADHIAAGHANLFREGGRKKRGSVFDKTMMAALGMENGLANSHSLGSDPNEVEPQCVVRGKPELRREVQLQVSEEDKLKYQARFREVMEARDSDRNSLDQIQRGDSVSSSNTSLTDSEDSDDQFSQAAIEILSADFTASGNIGVDFNVRSESADAISPSKLKEWQQFSETQKVKAERILDQLTRSSVPAMNICLATIGSWDNNVKQFVTIGLRLAADGHRVRIAANEEFRHEITGRGLEFYPLGGALENFHDFIKYLHDSKTTNAFQRHKAGRPVLGAFKELVYSLWPAANGADPHGQGANIPGEHFRADALLCHPLLFGHVHVAERLGIPLQCASLVPLSPTFTMPHVLSATFMDDISALGQEYKETNWLSYGVVDTILYRGMADILSQFRASIGLSGHRNQPSPLVEWQIPHIYLWNPALLQKPVDWGMELQVAGYVSLNDEREMSKMRKFKWSRSLNDFTLATRNPVIYFGVSTYSLPSVHLEKLLRKIDAAAERANVQIIFQAREGRECHSSYHSENVYEVERGFPYALILRKVAATIHWGEPAIVEEGLAAGKPLGVCVHLSSQYYAACMCVTAGVGIPPIDLKSCTVDSLVTAFHQLLAPELVERATAMAQTFSSDQALEKAVSAFYSNLPLRAMRCDLDETKVARIYDPRLELKLSFEAYLALQPIRGHDDTDDVAYKPLWYDGRRPPKFSLRDIAEDEEPQDVKPTRGLDSLRMALSVFSSRDSSESIPEAPKRMSSRMASRVAMIVERPTFWKTAQEELEARRAITEAYEKVLQRGKEAPAPKRRRSRATSVSAQDARRVDLTRINIRSVAQFILRNPE
;
A
#
# COMPACT_ATOMS: atom_id res chain seq x y z
N ASN A 1 -48.50 23.77 -20.94
CA ASN A 1 -49.36 22.58 -20.78
C ASN A 1 -48.53 21.32 -20.90
N VAL A 2 -48.38 20.55 -19.81
CA VAL A 2 -47.65 19.27 -19.75
C VAL A 2 -48.67 18.14 -19.59
N ARG A 3 -48.51 17.05 -20.36
CA ARG A 3 -49.30 15.82 -20.21
C ARG A 3 -48.58 14.87 -19.26
N VAL A 4 -49.26 14.36 -18.25
CA VAL A 4 -48.65 13.54 -17.18
C VAL A 4 -49.26 12.16 -17.18
N LEU A 5 -48.40 11.15 -17.30
CA LEU A 5 -48.76 9.75 -17.09
C LEU A 5 -48.39 9.37 -15.66
N ILE A 6 -49.36 8.95 -14.87
CA ILE A 6 -49.13 8.54 -13.48
C ILE A 6 -49.30 7.02 -13.42
N GLN A 7 -48.19 6.31 -13.25
CA GLN A 7 -48.20 4.87 -13.06
C GLN A 7 -48.47 4.54 -11.60
N SER A 8 -49.69 4.10 -11.29
CA SER A 8 -50.11 3.63 -9.96
C SER A 8 -50.18 2.10 -9.95
N SER A 9 -49.69 1.46 -8.87
CA SER A 9 -49.89 0.02 -8.67
C SER A 9 -51.34 -0.27 -8.21
N TRP A 10 -51.61 -1.46 -7.68
CA TRP A 10 -52.94 -1.99 -7.28
C TRP A 10 -53.77 -1.09 -6.34
N SER A 11 -53.21 0.01 -5.82
CA SER A 11 -53.95 1.06 -5.12
C SER A 11 -54.62 1.98 -6.14
N ASP A 12 -55.94 1.90 -6.23
CA ASP A 12 -56.79 2.82 -6.99
C ASP A 12 -56.69 4.23 -6.40
N MET A 13 -55.62 4.96 -6.77
CA MET A 13 -55.33 6.32 -6.31
C MET A 13 -56.27 7.37 -6.92
N ALA A 14 -57.10 6.99 -7.90
CA ALA A 14 -58.02 7.90 -8.57
C ALA A 14 -59.32 8.11 -7.78
N GLY A 15 -59.88 7.09 -7.13
CA GLY A 15 -61.16 7.22 -6.40
C GLY A 15 -62.25 7.91 -7.24
N ASP A 16 -62.99 8.84 -6.64
CA ASP A 16 -64.04 9.64 -7.31
C ASP A 16 -63.51 10.99 -7.88
N LEU A 17 -62.20 11.16 -8.04
CA LEU A 17 -61.63 12.43 -8.51
C LEU A 17 -61.98 12.68 -9.98
N GLU A 18 -62.46 13.89 -10.30
CA GLU A 18 -62.55 14.35 -11.70
C GLU A 18 -61.15 14.55 -12.27
N ILE A 19 -60.75 13.66 -13.18
CA ILE A 19 -59.42 13.67 -13.79
C ILE A 19 -59.42 14.67 -14.97
N PRO A 20 -58.56 15.69 -14.95
CA PRO A 20 -58.42 16.62 -16.06
C PRO A 20 -57.83 15.96 -17.31
N ASP A 21 -58.22 16.42 -18.51
CA ASP A 21 -57.85 15.83 -19.82
C ASP A 21 -56.33 15.69 -20.09
N ASN A 22 -55.48 16.40 -19.34
CA ASN A 22 -54.03 16.34 -19.47
C ASN A 22 -53.33 15.37 -18.50
N ILE A 23 -54.07 14.65 -17.65
CA ILE A 23 -53.54 13.64 -16.73
C ILE A 23 -54.17 12.28 -17.06
N PHE A 24 -53.34 11.25 -17.16
CA PHE A 24 -53.81 9.90 -17.43
C PHE A 24 -53.17 8.91 -16.45
N PHE A 25 -54.02 8.20 -15.72
CA PHE A 25 -53.58 7.17 -14.78
C PHE A 25 -53.41 5.84 -15.50
N LEU A 26 -52.23 5.25 -15.33
CA LEU A 26 -51.84 4.00 -15.93
C LEU A 26 -51.68 2.97 -14.81
N GLY A 27 -52.20 1.77 -15.00
CA GLY A 27 -51.92 0.64 -14.11
C GLY A 27 -50.49 0.11 -14.26
N ASN A 28 -50.25 -1.12 -13.82
CA ASN A 28 -48.94 -1.75 -13.93
C ASN A 28 -48.45 -1.80 -15.39
N CYS A 29 -47.27 -1.21 -15.63
CA CYS A 29 -46.65 -1.16 -16.93
C CYS A 29 -45.13 -1.38 -16.82
N PRO A 30 -44.52 -2.23 -17.67
CA PRO A 30 -43.08 -2.45 -17.66
C PRO A 30 -42.29 -1.17 -17.96
N HIS A 31 -41.26 -0.90 -17.16
CA HIS A 31 -40.47 0.34 -17.26
C HIS A 31 -39.60 0.40 -18.51
N ASP A 32 -39.04 -0.74 -18.94
CA ASP A 32 -38.30 -0.90 -20.19
C ASP A 32 -39.15 -0.58 -21.44
N TRP A 33 -40.47 -0.83 -21.37
CA TRP A 33 -41.41 -0.44 -22.41
C TRP A 33 -41.86 1.03 -22.25
N LEU A 34 -42.25 1.46 -21.05
CA LEU A 34 -42.85 2.78 -20.85
C LEU A 34 -41.83 3.93 -20.95
N MET A 35 -40.69 3.79 -20.26
CA MET A 35 -39.75 4.90 -20.07
C MET A 35 -39.10 5.40 -21.36
N PRO A 36 -38.82 4.58 -22.40
CA PRO A 36 -38.37 5.10 -23.70
C PRO A 36 -39.36 6.04 -24.39
N ARG A 37 -40.66 5.93 -24.09
CA ARG A 37 -41.75 6.68 -24.73
C ARG A 37 -42.13 7.98 -24.00
N VAL A 38 -41.65 8.17 -22.78
CA VAL A 38 -41.87 9.41 -22.03
C VAL A 38 -40.77 10.44 -22.28
N SER A 39 -41.07 11.69 -21.95
CA SER A 39 -40.12 12.78 -22.17
C SER A 39 -39.12 12.99 -21.04
N ALA A 40 -39.51 12.66 -19.81
CA ALA A 40 -38.73 12.72 -18.58
C ALA A 40 -39.38 11.79 -17.54
N VAL A 41 -38.63 11.40 -16.50
CA VAL A 41 -39.10 10.45 -15.47
C VAL A 41 -39.05 11.12 -14.10
N VAL A 42 -40.13 10.99 -13.32
CA VAL A 42 -40.19 11.43 -11.93
C VAL A 42 -40.46 10.22 -11.06
N HIS A 43 -39.57 9.93 -10.10
CA HIS A 43 -39.72 8.74 -9.26
C HIS A 43 -39.01 8.90 -7.91
N HIS A 44 -39.18 7.92 -7.02
CA HIS A 44 -38.71 8.01 -5.64
C HIS A 44 -37.19 7.85 -5.43
N GLY A 45 -36.41 7.52 -6.46
CA GLY A 45 -34.96 7.33 -6.35
C GLY A 45 -34.46 5.94 -5.94
N GLY A 46 -35.24 4.87 -6.09
CA GLY A 46 -34.73 3.50 -5.91
C GLY A 46 -33.71 3.12 -7.00
N ALA A 47 -32.66 2.36 -6.64
CA ALA A 47 -31.54 2.03 -7.53
C ALA A 47 -31.98 1.45 -8.89
N GLY A 48 -32.92 0.49 -8.90
CA GLY A 48 -33.42 -0.12 -10.13
C GLY A 48 -34.23 0.84 -11.01
N THR A 49 -35.11 1.66 -10.43
CA THR A 49 -35.91 2.65 -11.17
C THR A 49 -35.06 3.80 -11.68
N ALA A 50 -34.05 4.23 -10.92
CA ALA A 50 -33.05 5.21 -11.34
C ALA A 50 -32.24 4.66 -12.53
N ALA A 51 -31.75 3.42 -12.43
CA ALA A 51 -31.06 2.75 -13.52
C ALA A 51 -31.95 2.62 -14.76
N ALA A 52 -33.22 2.24 -14.62
CA ALA A 52 -34.16 2.10 -15.74
C ALA A 52 -34.45 3.44 -16.45
N GLY A 53 -34.62 4.53 -15.68
CA GLY A 53 -34.82 5.87 -16.25
C GLY A 53 -33.60 6.36 -17.04
N LEU A 54 -32.40 6.10 -16.51
CA LEU A 54 -31.14 6.45 -17.16
C LEU A 54 -30.80 5.54 -18.34
N LEU A 55 -31.06 4.23 -18.25
CA LEU A 55 -30.98 3.26 -19.35
C LEU A 55 -31.99 3.53 -20.46
N SER A 56 -32.98 4.39 -20.22
CA SER A 56 -33.93 4.87 -21.22
C SER A 56 -33.57 6.25 -21.77
N GLY A 57 -32.45 6.82 -21.30
CA GLY A 57 -31.92 8.10 -21.75
C GLY A 57 -32.79 9.30 -21.34
N LYS A 58 -33.55 9.18 -20.23
CA LYS A 58 -34.52 10.22 -19.84
C LYS A 58 -34.00 11.11 -18.71
N PRO A 59 -34.14 12.45 -18.83
CA PRO A 59 -33.96 13.35 -17.71
C PRO A 59 -34.81 12.92 -16.53
N THR A 60 -34.21 12.88 -15.34
CA THR A 60 -34.82 12.25 -14.17
C THR A 60 -34.96 13.21 -13.00
N PHE A 61 -36.10 13.23 -12.32
CA PHE A 61 -36.31 13.95 -11.06
C PHE A 61 -36.60 12.96 -9.94
N ILE A 62 -35.77 13.00 -8.90
CA ILE A 62 -35.88 12.08 -7.76
C ILE A 62 -36.58 12.76 -6.58
N VAL A 63 -37.65 12.13 -6.10
CA VAL A 63 -38.45 12.58 -4.95
C VAL A 63 -38.24 11.58 -3.80
N PRO A 64 -37.17 11.70 -2.99
CA PRO A 64 -36.78 10.67 -2.04
C PRO A 64 -37.72 10.61 -0.82
N PHE A 65 -37.91 9.38 -0.32
CA PHE A 65 -38.68 9.07 0.88
C PHE A 65 -37.76 8.68 2.04
N PHE A 66 -36.79 7.78 1.83
CA PHE A 66 -35.78 7.36 2.82
C PHE A 66 -34.63 6.52 2.20
N GLY A 67 -33.60 6.18 2.98
CA GLY A 67 -32.57 5.20 2.61
C GLY A 67 -31.49 5.71 1.66
N ASP A 68 -31.18 4.93 0.62
CA ASP A 68 -30.20 5.23 -0.44
C ASP A 68 -30.72 6.22 -1.50
N GLN A 69 -32.02 6.54 -1.46
CA GLN A 69 -32.69 7.40 -2.44
C GLN A 69 -32.11 8.84 -2.54
N PRO A 70 -31.68 9.50 -1.43
CA PRO A 70 -31.00 10.80 -1.52
C PRO A 70 -29.61 10.70 -2.18
N PHE A 71 -28.93 9.56 -2.07
CA PHE A 71 -27.67 9.32 -2.76
C PHE A 71 -27.91 9.25 -4.27
N TRP A 72 -28.91 8.49 -4.72
CA TRP A 72 -29.26 8.41 -6.15
C TRP A 72 -29.76 9.75 -6.69
N GLY A 73 -30.56 10.50 -5.93
CA GLY A 73 -30.96 11.87 -6.27
C GLY A 73 -29.76 12.78 -6.54
N ARG A 74 -28.76 12.76 -5.64
CA ARG A 74 -27.53 13.54 -5.82
C ARG A 74 -26.66 13.01 -6.96
N ALA A 75 -26.61 11.69 -7.17
CA ALA A 75 -25.84 11.09 -8.26
C ALA A 75 -26.40 11.50 -9.63
N VAL A 76 -27.71 11.47 -9.79
CA VAL A 76 -28.43 11.89 -11.01
C VAL A 76 -28.16 13.37 -11.33
N VAL A 77 -28.23 14.25 -10.34
CA VAL A 77 -27.97 15.69 -10.53
C VAL A 77 -26.49 15.97 -10.77
N LYS A 78 -25.60 15.31 -10.02
CA LYS A 78 -24.14 15.45 -10.20
C LYS A 78 -23.72 15.02 -11.60
N ARG A 79 -24.40 14.04 -12.18
CA ARG A 79 -24.17 13.59 -13.56
C ARG A 79 -24.86 14.46 -14.61
N GLY A 80 -25.60 15.49 -14.19
CA GLY A 80 -26.30 16.41 -15.09
C GLY A 80 -27.37 15.72 -15.91
N VAL A 81 -27.94 14.63 -15.39
CA VAL A 81 -28.99 13.84 -16.06
C VAL A 81 -30.35 13.99 -15.36
N GLY A 82 -30.45 14.98 -14.47
CA GLY A 82 -31.66 15.26 -13.73
C GLY A 82 -31.61 16.55 -12.92
N VAL A 83 -32.73 16.87 -12.29
CA VAL A 83 -32.93 18.12 -11.53
C VAL A 83 -32.87 17.86 -10.02
N GLU A 84 -32.57 18.92 -9.24
CA GLU A 84 -32.35 18.85 -7.78
C GLU A 84 -33.42 18.02 -7.05
N PRO A 85 -33.06 16.95 -6.30
CA PRO A 85 -34.04 16.09 -5.68
C PRO A 85 -34.81 16.82 -4.58
N CYS A 86 -36.10 16.52 -4.47
CA CYS A 86 -36.97 17.13 -3.47
C CYS A 86 -37.58 16.05 -2.57
N PRO A 87 -37.26 15.98 -1.26
CA PRO A 87 -37.91 15.04 -0.35
C PRO A 87 -39.43 15.15 -0.45
N ILE A 88 -40.13 14.01 -0.41
CA ILE A 88 -41.59 13.98 -0.63
C ILE A 88 -42.35 14.92 0.32
N ALA A 89 -41.89 15.02 1.57
CA ALA A 89 -42.51 15.85 2.61
C ALA A 89 -42.42 17.36 2.31
N GLU A 90 -41.53 17.75 1.40
CA GLU A 90 -41.34 19.13 1.00
C GLU A 90 -41.86 19.41 -0.42
N LEU A 91 -42.52 18.43 -1.05
CA LEU A 91 -42.99 18.53 -2.43
C LEU A 91 -44.25 19.41 -2.47
N THR A 92 -44.16 20.51 -3.21
CA THR A 92 -45.26 21.45 -3.43
C THR A 92 -45.53 21.62 -4.92
N THR A 93 -46.70 22.16 -5.29
CA THR A 93 -47.04 22.48 -6.68
C THR A 93 -45.98 23.34 -7.35
N GLU A 94 -45.40 24.31 -6.61
CA GLU A 94 -44.37 25.20 -7.15
C GLU A 94 -43.03 24.50 -7.40
N LYS A 95 -42.63 23.58 -6.49
CA LYS A 95 -41.44 22.76 -6.70
C LYS A 95 -41.63 21.77 -7.85
N LEU A 96 -42.82 21.18 -8.00
CA LEU A 96 -43.15 20.33 -9.15
C LEU A 96 -43.12 21.11 -10.47
N ARG A 97 -43.70 22.32 -10.50
CA ARG A 97 -43.65 23.21 -11.67
C ARG A 97 -42.21 23.52 -12.06
N THR A 98 -41.37 23.88 -11.10
CA THR A 98 -39.95 24.18 -11.32
C THR A 98 -39.20 22.96 -11.84
N ALA A 99 -39.43 21.78 -11.26
CA ALA A 99 -38.83 20.53 -11.73
C ALA A 99 -39.27 20.19 -13.16
N PHE A 100 -40.55 20.34 -13.51
CA PHE A 100 -41.06 20.05 -14.85
C PHE A 100 -40.49 20.98 -15.92
N LEU A 101 -40.26 22.26 -15.58
CA LEU A 101 -39.56 23.20 -16.47
C LEU A 101 -38.09 22.80 -16.64
N GLY A 102 -37.41 22.42 -15.56
CA GLY A 102 -36.01 21.97 -15.61
C GLY A 102 -35.84 20.69 -16.44
N LEU A 103 -36.75 19.73 -16.32
CA LEU A 103 -36.72 18.46 -17.07
C LEU A 103 -36.94 18.63 -18.59
N GLN A 104 -37.45 19.78 -19.04
CA GLN A 104 -37.58 20.11 -20.46
C GLN A 104 -36.27 20.62 -21.08
N SER A 105 -35.21 20.77 -20.28
CA SER A 105 -33.89 21.17 -20.75
C SER A 105 -33.34 20.19 -21.79
N THR A 106 -33.03 20.71 -22.98
CA THR A 106 -32.41 19.96 -24.08
C THR A 106 -31.01 19.44 -23.70
N ASP A 107 -30.29 20.16 -22.83
CA ASP A 107 -28.98 19.75 -22.30
C ASP A 107 -29.08 18.54 -21.36
N LEU A 108 -30.04 18.52 -20.43
CA LEU A 108 -30.26 17.36 -19.56
C LEU A 108 -30.67 16.12 -20.37
N ARG A 109 -31.46 16.31 -21.44
CA ARG A 109 -31.86 15.22 -22.34
C ARG A 109 -30.67 14.66 -23.11
N SER A 110 -29.80 15.51 -23.64
CA SER A 110 -28.59 15.06 -24.34
C SER A 110 -27.67 14.26 -23.41
N LYS A 111 -27.50 14.72 -22.17
CA LYS A 111 -26.65 14.04 -21.18
C LYS A 111 -27.24 12.71 -20.70
N ALA A 112 -28.56 12.64 -20.55
CA ALA A 112 -29.23 11.39 -20.18
C ALA A 112 -29.08 10.32 -21.26
N LEU A 113 -29.18 10.69 -22.55
CA LEU A 113 -28.95 9.77 -23.68
C LEU A 113 -27.50 9.24 -23.73
N MET A 114 -26.51 10.08 -23.42
CA MET A 114 -25.12 9.62 -23.33
C MET A 114 -24.88 8.66 -22.14
N MET A 115 -25.64 8.82 -21.05
CA MET A 115 -25.57 7.89 -19.92
C MET A 115 -26.16 6.53 -20.27
N GLN A 116 -27.27 6.51 -21.01
CA GLN A 116 -27.90 5.29 -21.52
C GLN A 116 -26.92 4.45 -22.34
N GLU A 117 -26.26 5.06 -23.32
CA GLU A 117 -25.35 4.35 -24.24
C GLU A 117 -24.21 3.66 -23.48
N ARG A 118 -23.73 4.27 -22.40
CA ARG A 118 -22.68 3.68 -21.56
C ARG A 118 -23.18 2.49 -20.75
N MET A 119 -24.33 2.64 -20.11
CA MET A 119 -24.89 1.59 -19.26
C MET A 119 -25.29 0.33 -20.05
N GLN A 120 -25.52 0.43 -21.37
CA GLN A 120 -25.82 -0.71 -22.23
C GLN A 120 -24.60 -1.58 -22.59
N THR A 121 -23.39 -1.12 -22.26
CA THR A 121 -22.13 -1.84 -22.59
C THR A 121 -21.60 -2.72 -21.46
N GLU A 122 -22.33 -2.84 -20.34
CA GLU A 122 -21.88 -3.55 -19.13
C GLU A 122 -22.52 -4.95 -18.99
N ASP A 123 -21.76 -5.98 -18.58
CA ASP A 123 -22.27 -7.32 -18.20
C ASP A 123 -22.01 -7.60 -16.72
N GLY A 124 -22.99 -7.26 -15.89
CA GLY A 124 -22.90 -7.42 -14.44
C GLY A 124 -23.19 -8.82 -13.91
N ALA A 125 -23.80 -9.71 -14.72
CA ALA A 125 -24.24 -11.02 -14.25
C ALA A 125 -23.08 -12.02 -14.17
N GLU A 126 -22.24 -12.06 -15.19
CA GLU A 126 -21.08 -12.95 -15.25
C GLU A 126 -20.06 -12.63 -14.15
N GLU A 127 -19.85 -11.35 -13.85
CA GLU A 127 -18.91 -10.96 -12.79
C GLU A 127 -19.43 -11.21 -11.38
N ALA A 128 -20.75 -11.22 -11.18
CA ALA A 128 -21.33 -11.64 -9.92
C ALA A 128 -21.06 -13.13 -9.65
N VAL A 129 -21.16 -13.99 -10.67
CA VAL A 129 -20.95 -15.43 -10.55
C VAL A 129 -19.48 -15.77 -10.29
N LYS A 130 -18.54 -15.14 -11.01
CA LYS A 130 -17.10 -15.32 -10.74
C LYS A 130 -16.72 -14.87 -9.33
N SER A 131 -17.35 -13.81 -8.84
CA SER A 131 -17.17 -13.35 -7.47
C SER A 131 -17.62 -14.40 -6.46
N PHE A 132 -18.76 -15.06 -6.67
CA PHE A 132 -19.30 -16.06 -5.75
C PHE A 132 -18.36 -17.27 -5.56
N TYR A 133 -17.86 -17.87 -6.65
CA TYR A 133 -17.00 -19.05 -6.56
C TYR A 133 -15.62 -18.80 -5.94
N ARG A 134 -15.10 -17.57 -6.05
CA ARG A 134 -13.82 -17.18 -5.41
C ARG A 134 -13.86 -17.21 -3.89
N HIS A 135 -15.04 -17.24 -3.27
CA HIS A 135 -15.19 -17.08 -1.82
C HIS A 135 -15.62 -18.35 -1.07
N LEU A 136 -15.63 -19.53 -1.71
CA LEU A 136 -15.97 -20.79 -1.04
C LEU A 136 -14.75 -21.46 -0.35
N PRO A 137 -14.86 -21.93 0.91
CA PRO A 137 -13.76 -22.56 1.65
C PRO A 137 -13.62 -24.05 1.30
N VAL A 138 -13.27 -24.35 0.05
CA VAL A 138 -13.32 -25.68 -0.56
C VAL A 138 -12.52 -26.74 0.21
N GLU A 139 -11.37 -26.40 0.78
CA GLU A 139 -10.55 -27.35 1.55
C GLU A 139 -11.22 -27.81 2.85
N HIS A 140 -11.95 -26.92 3.52
CA HIS A 140 -12.73 -27.26 4.71
C HIS A 140 -14.03 -27.98 4.37
N MET A 141 -14.40 -28.00 3.09
CA MET A 141 -15.56 -28.73 2.61
C MET A 141 -15.25 -30.19 2.26
N ARG A 142 -13.99 -30.59 2.00
CA ARG A 142 -13.64 -31.94 1.49
C ARG A 142 -13.48 -33.01 2.57
N CYS A 143 -13.67 -34.28 2.22
CA CYS A 143 -13.41 -35.45 3.07
C CYS A 143 -11.91 -35.77 3.16
N ASP A 144 -11.44 -36.20 4.33
CA ASP A 144 -10.02 -36.52 4.61
C ASP A 144 -9.60 -37.88 4.02
N LEU A 145 -10.57 -38.76 3.74
CA LEU A 145 -10.31 -40.09 3.18
C LEU A 145 -10.60 -40.16 1.67
N ASP A 146 -11.37 -39.20 1.15
CA ASP A 146 -11.71 -39.05 -0.27
C ASP A 146 -11.87 -37.55 -0.60
N HIS A 147 -10.81 -36.94 -1.13
CA HIS A 147 -10.72 -35.50 -1.33
C HIS A 147 -11.61 -34.98 -2.48
N GLU A 148 -12.20 -35.87 -3.29
CA GLU A 148 -13.13 -35.50 -4.36
C GLU A 148 -14.55 -35.30 -3.85
N ARG A 149 -14.84 -35.75 -2.63
CA ARG A 149 -16.15 -35.67 -2.01
C ARG A 149 -16.17 -34.68 -0.85
N ILE A 150 -17.33 -34.08 -0.63
CA ILE A 150 -17.55 -33.15 0.48
C ILE A 150 -17.67 -33.95 1.78
N ALA A 151 -16.98 -33.50 2.82
CA ALA A 151 -17.14 -34.01 4.18
C ALA A 151 -18.48 -33.58 4.74
N THR A 152 -19.25 -34.57 5.19
CA THR A 152 -20.57 -34.38 5.80
C THR A 152 -20.60 -34.93 7.23
N LYS A 153 -19.58 -35.69 7.63
CA LYS A 153 -19.45 -36.36 8.93
C LYS A 153 -18.10 -36.08 9.58
N TRP A 154 -18.06 -36.12 10.90
CA TRP A 154 -16.85 -35.95 11.71
C TRP A 154 -16.79 -37.05 12.77
N SER A 155 -15.71 -37.84 12.77
CA SER A 155 -15.44 -38.76 13.86
C SER A 155 -14.86 -37.99 15.04
N ARG A 156 -15.55 -38.00 16.19
CA ARG A 156 -15.04 -37.33 17.40
C ARG A 156 -13.86 -38.07 18.03
N SER A 157 -13.90 -39.40 17.99
CA SER A 157 -12.84 -40.25 18.52
C SER A 157 -11.59 -40.13 17.69
N ASP A 158 -11.73 -40.20 16.36
CA ASP A 158 -10.59 -40.28 15.45
C ASP A 158 -10.19 -38.91 14.88
N LYS A 159 -10.96 -37.85 15.14
CA LYS A 159 -10.72 -36.47 14.69
C LYS A 159 -10.46 -36.35 13.18
N ILE A 160 -11.36 -36.92 12.36
CA ILE A 160 -11.31 -36.87 10.90
C ILE A 160 -12.66 -36.45 10.31
N LYS A 161 -12.63 -35.67 9.22
CA LYS A 161 -13.81 -35.27 8.43
C LYS A 161 -14.01 -36.26 7.29
N MET A 162 -15.20 -36.80 7.16
CA MET A 162 -15.51 -37.91 6.28
C MET A 162 -16.75 -37.60 5.44
N CYS A 163 -16.77 -38.07 4.20
CA CYS A 163 -17.99 -38.14 3.41
C CYS A 163 -18.82 -39.35 3.86
N ASP A 164 -20.08 -39.43 3.40
CA ASP A 164 -20.98 -40.50 3.82
C ASP A 164 -20.48 -41.89 3.38
N VAL A 165 -19.78 -42.00 2.24
CA VAL A 165 -19.19 -43.26 1.75
C VAL A 165 -18.07 -43.78 2.67
N CYS A 166 -17.12 -42.91 3.02
CA CYS A 166 -16.03 -43.26 3.92
C CYS A 166 -16.52 -43.59 5.35
N THR A 167 -17.57 -42.92 5.80
CA THR A 167 -18.22 -43.20 7.09
C THR A 167 -18.83 -44.60 7.10
N PHE A 168 -19.58 -44.95 6.05
CA PHE A 168 -20.19 -46.28 5.90
C PHE A 168 -19.16 -47.41 5.90
N VAL A 169 -18.05 -47.26 5.18
CA VAL A 169 -16.98 -48.28 5.12
C VAL A 169 -16.30 -48.51 6.48
N LEU A 170 -16.21 -47.49 7.33
CA LEU A 170 -15.54 -47.59 8.63
C LEU A 170 -16.46 -48.04 9.77
N GLU A 171 -17.78 -47.79 9.66
CA GLU A 171 -18.80 -48.23 10.62
C GLU A 171 -19.13 -49.73 10.52
N THR A 172 -18.83 -50.38 9.38
CA THR A 172 -19.08 -51.82 9.17
C THR A 172 -18.11 -52.75 9.92
N ARG A 173 -17.11 -52.21 10.63
CA ARG A 173 -16.15 -53.00 11.43
C ARG A 173 -16.62 -53.17 12.89
N PRO A 174 -16.56 -54.39 13.48
CA PRO A 174 -16.95 -54.63 14.87
C PRO A 174 -16.18 -53.77 15.89
N GLU A 175 -14.93 -53.46 15.59
CA GLU A 175 -13.99 -52.70 16.43
C GLU A 175 -14.36 -51.21 16.57
N ASN A 176 -15.18 -50.68 15.66
CA ASN A 176 -15.57 -49.26 15.60
C ASN A 176 -17.01 -49.01 16.06
N TYR A 177 -17.74 -50.05 16.49
CA TYR A 177 -19.19 -50.00 16.80
C TYR A 177 -19.55 -49.02 17.94
N GLN A 178 -18.58 -48.57 18.75
CA GLN A 178 -18.78 -47.60 19.84
C GLN A 178 -18.32 -46.16 19.52
N LYS A 179 -17.80 -45.88 18.33
CA LYS A 179 -17.23 -44.55 18.00
C LYS A 179 -18.33 -43.53 17.66
N LYS A 180 -18.34 -42.37 18.35
CA LYS A 180 -19.32 -41.29 18.13
C LYS A 180 -18.99 -40.46 16.88
N VAL A 181 -19.63 -40.77 15.76
CA VAL A 181 -19.64 -39.94 14.54
C VAL A 181 -20.76 -38.90 14.63
N VAL A 182 -20.49 -37.65 14.23
CA VAL A 182 -21.45 -36.54 14.23
C VAL A 182 -21.47 -35.83 12.87
N ASP A 183 -22.49 -35.02 12.60
CA ASP A 183 -22.55 -34.20 11.38
C ASP A 183 -21.43 -33.15 11.37
N TYR A 184 -20.79 -32.97 10.21
CA TYR A 184 -19.71 -32.02 9.97
C TYR A 184 -20.21 -30.87 9.11
N HIS A 185 -19.90 -29.64 9.53
CA HIS A 185 -20.18 -28.42 8.80
C HIS A 185 -18.88 -27.63 8.64
N CYS A 186 -18.50 -27.34 7.40
CA CYS A 186 -17.26 -26.64 7.05
C CYS A 186 -17.19 -25.20 7.57
N VAL A 187 -18.36 -24.57 7.76
CA VAL A 187 -18.50 -23.21 8.30
C VAL A 187 -19.63 -23.22 9.32
N ASP A 188 -19.30 -22.91 10.58
CA ASP A 188 -20.30 -22.80 11.65
C ASP A 188 -20.84 -21.36 11.73
N TYR A 189 -21.91 -21.09 10.98
CA TYR A 189 -22.61 -19.80 11.00
C TYR A 189 -23.39 -19.53 12.30
N SER A 190 -23.27 -20.40 13.31
CA SER A 190 -24.01 -20.24 14.57
C SER A 190 -23.36 -19.34 15.61
N ALA A 191 -22.25 -18.70 15.29
CA ALA A 191 -21.45 -17.85 16.17
C ALA A 191 -22.10 -16.48 16.51
N ARG A 192 -23.40 -16.41 16.81
CA ARG A 192 -24.11 -15.18 17.22
C ARG A 192 -24.59 -15.22 18.68
N GLY A 193 -23.70 -15.54 19.61
CA GLY A 193 -24.01 -15.46 21.05
C GLY A 193 -22.77 -15.20 21.91
N PRO A 194 -22.88 -14.45 23.01
CA PRO A 194 -21.75 -14.09 23.86
C PRO A 194 -21.08 -15.35 24.41
N ALA A 195 -19.75 -15.36 24.40
CA ALA A 195 -18.94 -16.56 24.63
C ALA A 195 -18.74 -16.90 26.12
N SER A 196 -19.04 -15.97 27.03
CA SER A 196 -18.87 -16.12 28.47
C SER A 196 -19.84 -15.22 29.24
N GLY A 197 -20.02 -15.45 30.55
CA GLY A 197 -20.85 -14.60 31.41
C GLY A 197 -20.40 -13.13 31.44
N PHE A 198 -19.09 -12.87 31.35
CA PHE A 198 -18.53 -11.51 31.28
C PHE A 198 -18.74 -10.84 29.92
N SER A 199 -18.59 -11.60 28.83
CA SER A 199 -18.95 -11.14 27.47
C SER A 199 -20.46 -10.88 27.35
N GLY A 200 -21.28 -11.69 28.04
CA GLY A 200 -22.73 -11.48 28.16
C GLY A 200 -23.09 -10.23 28.95
N ALA A 201 -22.40 -9.97 30.07
CA ALA A 201 -22.61 -8.77 30.90
C ALA A 201 -22.23 -7.48 30.18
N SER A 202 -21.10 -7.48 29.45
CA SER A 202 -20.66 -6.31 28.67
C SER A 202 -21.58 -6.02 27.48
N SER A 203 -21.96 -7.04 26.69
CA SER A 203 -22.93 -6.85 25.60
C SER A 203 -24.33 -6.49 26.11
N GLY A 204 -24.75 -7.08 27.24
CA GLY A 204 -26.01 -6.78 27.89
C GLY A 204 -26.05 -5.33 28.39
N ALA A 205 -24.93 -4.84 28.96
CA ALA A 205 -24.84 -3.46 29.46
C ALA A 205 -25.02 -2.46 28.32
N ALA A 206 -24.37 -2.70 27.18
CA ALA A 206 -24.53 -1.87 25.99
C ALA A 206 -25.99 -1.83 25.49
N ALA A 207 -26.68 -2.98 25.47
CA ALA A 207 -28.09 -3.07 25.09
C ALA A 207 -29.03 -2.38 26.11
N PHE A 208 -28.77 -2.53 27.41
CA PHE A 208 -29.50 -1.83 28.47
C PHE A 208 -29.37 -0.30 28.36
N PHE A 209 -28.15 0.20 28.25
CA PHE A 209 -27.91 1.64 28.14
C PHE A 209 -28.49 2.24 26.86
N HIS A 210 -28.50 1.48 25.76
CA HIS A 210 -29.17 1.89 24.52
C HIS A 210 -30.70 2.06 24.70
N GLU A 211 -31.37 1.13 25.38
CA GLU A 211 -32.82 1.24 25.65
C GLU A 211 -33.16 2.35 26.67
N VAL A 212 -32.35 2.53 27.71
CA VAL A 212 -32.51 3.62 28.68
C VAL A 212 -32.29 4.98 28.01
N GLY A 213 -31.26 5.12 27.17
CA GLY A 213 -31.02 6.32 26.37
C GLY A 213 -32.18 6.64 25.40
N GLY A 214 -32.76 5.60 24.79
CA GLY A 214 -33.97 5.73 23.97
C GLY A 214 -35.20 6.20 24.75
N ALA A 215 -35.37 5.73 25.99
CA ALA A 215 -36.48 6.12 26.87
C ALA A 215 -36.42 7.61 27.24
N PHE A 216 -35.24 8.11 27.64
CA PHE A 216 -35.06 9.53 27.97
C PHE A 216 -35.27 10.46 26.75
N LYS A 217 -34.83 10.02 25.57
CA LYS A 217 -35.08 10.75 24.31
C LYS A 217 -36.57 10.83 23.99
N ASP A 218 -37.31 9.74 24.15
CA ASP A 218 -38.73 9.68 23.80
C ASP A 218 -39.62 10.60 24.68
N VAL A 219 -39.23 10.86 25.93
CA VAL A 219 -39.93 11.78 26.85
C VAL A 219 -39.90 13.22 26.36
N ILE A 220 -38.84 13.61 25.65
CA ILE A 220 -38.68 14.96 25.12
C ILE A 220 -39.29 15.04 23.73
N VAL A 221 -38.99 14.04 22.88
CA VAL A 221 -39.31 14.07 21.45
C VAL A 221 -40.78 13.75 21.16
N LYS A 222 -41.42 12.84 21.91
CA LYS A 222 -42.82 12.45 21.62
C LYS A 222 -43.87 13.49 21.99
N PRO A 223 -43.75 14.26 23.09
CA PRO A 223 -44.64 15.40 23.34
C PRO A 223 -44.52 16.50 22.29
N THR A 224 -43.30 16.84 21.85
CA THR A 224 -43.09 17.86 20.82
C THR A 224 -43.60 17.40 19.46
N LYS A 225 -43.39 16.13 19.12
CA LYS A 225 -43.93 15.54 17.89
C LYS A 225 -45.46 15.48 17.92
N GLY A 226 -46.06 15.04 19.03
CA GLY A 226 -47.51 15.02 19.21
C GLY A 226 -48.15 16.41 19.21
N PHE A 227 -47.49 17.42 19.80
CA PHE A 227 -47.96 18.82 19.75
C PHE A 227 -47.96 19.35 18.31
N ARG A 228 -46.94 19.02 17.51
CA ARG A 228 -46.87 19.41 16.09
C ARG A 228 -47.95 18.76 15.23
N GLU A 229 -48.36 17.55 15.56
CA GLU A 229 -49.30 16.76 14.76
C GLU A 229 -50.77 17.04 15.11
N GLU A 230 -51.13 17.18 16.40
CA GLU A 230 -52.53 17.36 16.83
C GLU A 230 -52.72 18.49 17.87
N GLY A 231 -51.78 19.42 17.98
CA GLY A 231 -51.85 20.54 18.92
C GLY A 231 -51.81 20.10 20.40
N PRO A 232 -52.42 20.87 21.33
CA PRO A 232 -52.34 20.58 22.77
C PRO A 232 -52.80 19.17 23.16
N LYS A 233 -53.79 18.62 22.45
CA LYS A 233 -54.30 17.27 22.68
C LYS A 233 -53.27 16.19 22.31
N GLY A 234 -52.58 16.35 21.17
CA GLY A 234 -51.50 15.47 20.74
C GLY A 234 -50.26 15.54 21.64
N ALA A 235 -50.01 16.69 22.25
CA ALA A 235 -48.93 16.85 23.22
C ALA A 235 -49.17 16.05 24.50
N VAL A 236 -50.40 16.08 25.03
CA VAL A 236 -50.80 15.28 26.20
C VAL A 236 -50.69 13.78 25.87
N ILE A 237 -51.13 13.35 24.69
CA ILE A 237 -50.97 11.96 24.22
C ILE A 237 -49.47 11.61 24.06
N GLY A 238 -48.66 12.55 23.57
CA GLY A 238 -47.21 12.42 23.43
C GLY A 238 -46.49 12.33 24.78
N VAL A 239 -46.95 13.05 25.80
CA VAL A 239 -46.48 12.95 27.20
C VAL A 239 -46.81 11.59 27.77
N VAL A 240 -48.05 11.11 27.61
CA VAL A 240 -48.44 9.77 28.09
C VAL A 240 -47.63 8.67 27.39
N LYS A 241 -47.39 8.79 26.07
CA LYS A 241 -46.55 7.85 25.29
C LYS A 241 -45.06 7.94 25.63
N GLY A 242 -44.54 9.13 25.97
CA GLY A 242 -43.16 9.31 26.40
C GLY A 242 -42.92 8.78 27.82
N VAL A 243 -43.83 9.07 28.75
CA VAL A 243 -43.76 8.63 30.16
C VAL A 243 -44.03 7.13 30.30
N SER A 244 -44.91 6.53 29.50
CA SER A 244 -45.04 5.07 29.45
C SER A 244 -43.78 4.39 28.91
N GLY A 245 -43.05 5.04 27.98
CA GLY A 245 -41.73 4.61 27.53
C GLY A 245 -40.66 4.60 28.63
N LEU A 246 -40.72 5.52 29.60
CA LEU A 246 -39.84 5.53 30.78
C LEU A 246 -40.04 4.36 31.73
N ILE A 247 -41.23 3.73 31.71
CA ILE A 247 -41.51 2.57 32.57
C ILE A 247 -41.19 1.28 31.82
N ILE A 248 -41.60 1.18 30.56
CA ILE A 248 -41.54 -0.06 29.78
C ILE A 248 -40.11 -0.34 29.28
N ARG A 249 -39.40 0.69 28.80
CA ARG A 249 -38.09 0.49 28.13
C ARG A 249 -36.95 0.18 29.11
N PRO A 250 -36.87 0.78 30.32
CA PRO A 250 -35.89 0.34 31.31
C PRO A 250 -36.14 -1.10 31.77
N VAL A 251 -37.41 -1.51 31.96
CA VAL A 251 -37.76 -2.91 32.27
C VAL A 251 -37.36 -3.85 31.12
N HIS A 252 -37.57 -3.45 29.87
CA HIS A 252 -37.12 -4.17 28.68
C HIS A 252 -35.59 -4.27 28.62
N GLY A 253 -34.88 -3.17 28.90
CA GLY A 253 -33.43 -3.14 28.96
C GLY A 253 -32.87 -4.08 30.03
N VAL A 254 -33.47 -4.13 31.23
CA VAL A 254 -33.06 -5.05 32.31
C VAL A 254 -33.32 -6.50 31.90
N ALA A 255 -34.44 -6.77 31.22
CA ALA A 255 -34.74 -8.10 30.69
C ALA A 255 -33.71 -8.54 29.62
N LEU A 256 -33.32 -7.64 28.71
CA LEU A 256 -32.26 -7.91 27.70
C LEU A 256 -30.89 -8.10 28.34
N PHE A 257 -30.55 -7.30 29.37
CA PHE A 257 -29.33 -7.45 30.14
C PHE A 257 -29.25 -8.83 30.81
N ALA A 258 -30.32 -9.23 31.51
CA ALA A 258 -30.42 -10.51 32.16
C ALA A 258 -30.39 -11.68 31.16
N ASP A 259 -31.05 -11.55 30.00
CA ASP A 259 -31.06 -12.55 28.94
C ASP A 259 -29.67 -12.75 28.31
N HIS A 260 -28.92 -11.67 28.08
CA HIS A 260 -27.55 -11.75 27.57
C HIS A 260 -26.56 -12.34 28.58
N ILE A 261 -26.72 -12.06 29.87
CA ILE A 261 -25.93 -12.70 30.94
C ILE A 261 -26.26 -14.18 31.06
N ALA A 262 -27.55 -14.54 31.07
CA ALA A 262 -28.00 -15.93 31.13
C ALA A 262 -27.54 -16.73 29.90
N ALA A 263 -27.58 -16.15 28.71
CA ALA A 263 -27.06 -16.76 27.48
C ALA A 263 -25.53 -16.94 27.53
N GLY A 264 -24.79 -15.94 28.04
CA GLY A 264 -23.35 -16.03 28.24
C GLY A 264 -22.95 -17.10 29.27
N HIS A 265 -23.70 -17.21 30.37
CA HIS A 265 -23.45 -18.20 31.43
C HIS A 265 -23.80 -19.63 30.96
N ALA A 266 -24.90 -19.81 30.23
CA ALA A 266 -25.28 -21.10 29.63
C ALA A 266 -24.31 -21.56 28.52
N ASN A 267 -23.66 -20.62 27.81
CA ASN A 267 -22.64 -20.92 26.81
C ASN A 267 -21.26 -21.20 27.43
N LEU A 268 -21.01 -20.76 28.68
CA LEU A 268 -19.75 -20.98 29.41
C LEU A 268 -19.53 -22.45 29.77
N PHE A 269 -20.60 -23.15 30.18
CA PHE A 269 -20.56 -24.56 30.60
C PHE A 269 -20.89 -25.54 29.47
N ARG A 270 -20.81 -25.10 28.21
CA ARG A 270 -21.22 -25.91 27.05
C ARG A 270 -20.04 -26.59 26.37
N GLU A 271 -20.11 -27.91 26.25
CA GLU A 271 -19.10 -28.71 25.56
C GLU A 271 -19.02 -28.40 24.05
N GLY A 272 -17.81 -28.47 23.50
CA GLY A 272 -17.49 -28.14 22.11
C GLY A 272 -18.29 -28.95 21.08
N GLY A 273 -18.73 -28.27 20.01
CA GLY A 273 -19.40 -28.88 18.86
C GLY A 273 -20.93 -28.87 18.88
N ARG A 274 -21.57 -27.97 19.65
CA ARG A 274 -23.01 -27.67 19.54
C ARG A 274 -23.23 -26.18 19.20
N LYS A 275 -24.37 -25.86 18.55
CA LYS A 275 -24.83 -24.52 18.12
C LYS A 275 -25.06 -23.52 19.27
N LYS A 276 -24.26 -22.45 19.45
CA LYS A 276 -24.33 -21.54 20.63
C LYS A 276 -25.75 -21.02 20.88
N ARG A 277 -26.15 -20.87 22.14
CA ARG A 277 -27.48 -20.32 22.47
C ARG A 277 -27.39 -18.80 22.28
N GLY A 278 -28.11 -18.27 21.30
CA GLY A 278 -28.31 -16.82 21.14
C GLY A 278 -29.28 -16.27 22.19
N SER A 279 -29.37 -14.94 22.27
CA SER A 279 -30.40 -14.26 23.08
C SER A 279 -31.80 -14.75 22.66
N VAL A 280 -32.69 -14.96 23.64
CA VAL A 280 -34.06 -15.44 23.38
C VAL A 280 -34.85 -14.38 22.62
N PHE A 281 -34.60 -13.11 22.87
CA PHE A 281 -35.25 -12.00 22.17
C PHE A 281 -34.87 -11.90 20.69
N ASP A 282 -33.64 -12.27 20.33
CA ASP A 282 -33.15 -12.33 18.94
C ASP A 282 -33.92 -13.37 18.11
N LYS A 283 -34.29 -14.50 18.73
CA LYS A 283 -35.10 -15.54 18.08
C LYS A 283 -36.53 -15.08 17.83
N THR A 284 -37.14 -14.39 18.79
CA THR A 284 -38.50 -13.86 18.67
C THR A 284 -38.59 -12.79 17.57
N MET A 285 -37.55 -11.97 17.43
CA MET A 285 -37.46 -10.98 16.34
C MET A 285 -37.30 -11.64 14.97
N MET A 286 -36.47 -12.69 14.85
CA MET A 286 -36.29 -13.43 13.59
C MET A 286 -37.53 -14.27 13.21
N ALA A 287 -38.27 -14.76 14.19
CA ALA A 287 -39.58 -15.41 13.99
C ALA A 287 -40.65 -14.41 13.54
N ALA A 288 -40.68 -13.20 14.12
CA ALA A 288 -41.60 -12.13 13.69
C ALA A 288 -41.31 -11.61 12.27
N LEU A 289 -40.09 -11.79 11.77
CA LEU A 289 -39.70 -11.49 10.39
C LEU A 289 -39.96 -12.65 9.40
N GLY A 290 -40.59 -13.75 9.83
CA GLY A 290 -40.91 -14.89 8.97
C GLY A 290 -39.69 -15.69 8.49
N MET A 291 -38.53 -15.46 9.10
CA MET A 291 -37.22 -16.00 8.70
C MET A 291 -36.82 -17.23 9.52
N GLU A 292 -37.79 -18.01 10.00
CA GLU A 292 -37.54 -19.11 10.93
C GLU A 292 -36.75 -20.28 10.29
N ASN A 293 -36.80 -20.43 8.97
CA ASN A 293 -36.10 -21.49 8.23
C ASN A 293 -35.18 -20.91 7.16
N GLY A 294 -34.01 -20.43 7.57
CA GLY A 294 -32.94 -20.08 6.62
C GLY A 294 -32.49 -21.28 5.80
N LEU A 295 -32.51 -21.14 4.46
CA LEU A 295 -31.76 -21.89 3.43
C LEU A 295 -31.53 -23.40 3.67
N ALA A 296 -32.52 -24.12 4.19
CA ALA A 296 -32.37 -25.55 4.42
C ALA A 296 -32.56 -26.41 3.16
N ASN A 297 -33.16 -25.89 2.06
CA ASN A 297 -33.69 -26.72 0.97
C ASN A 297 -33.54 -26.15 -0.47
N SER A 298 -32.47 -25.43 -0.84
CA SER A 298 -32.27 -25.00 -2.24
C SER A 298 -31.12 -25.75 -2.93
N HIS A 299 -31.46 -26.70 -3.82
CA HIS A 299 -30.54 -27.31 -4.80
C HIS A 299 -31.03 -26.99 -6.22
N SER A 300 -30.10 -26.74 -7.15
CA SER A 300 -30.38 -26.56 -8.58
C SER A 300 -30.15 -27.87 -9.35
N LEU A 301 -31.14 -28.28 -10.15
CA LEU A 301 -31.07 -29.37 -11.13
C LEU A 301 -30.23 -28.94 -12.35
N GLY A 302 -29.20 -29.71 -12.69
CA GLY A 302 -28.45 -29.57 -13.93
C GLY A 302 -29.07 -30.44 -15.03
N SER A 303 -29.27 -29.86 -16.21
CA SER A 303 -29.84 -30.50 -17.40
C SER A 303 -28.78 -30.65 -18.49
N ASP A 304 -27.93 -31.67 -18.42
CA ASP A 304 -27.30 -32.25 -19.61
C ASP A 304 -26.88 -33.72 -19.32
N PRO A 305 -27.23 -34.72 -20.15
CA PRO A 305 -27.20 -36.16 -19.81
C PRO A 305 -25.87 -36.89 -19.99
N ASN A 306 -24.77 -36.21 -20.33
CA ASN A 306 -23.47 -36.86 -20.50
C ASN A 306 -22.57 -36.64 -19.26
N GLU A 307 -22.97 -37.30 -18.16
CA GLU A 307 -22.20 -37.99 -17.11
C GLU A 307 -20.71 -37.61 -16.92
N VAL A 308 -20.26 -37.32 -15.69
CA VAL A 308 -20.05 -38.33 -14.63
C VAL A 308 -20.77 -37.98 -13.31
N GLU A 309 -21.65 -38.87 -12.84
CA GLU A 309 -22.30 -38.86 -11.52
C GLU A 309 -21.31 -39.02 -10.35
N PRO A 310 -21.60 -38.41 -9.19
CA PRO A 310 -22.10 -39.25 -8.10
C PRO A 310 -23.41 -38.72 -7.49
N GLN A 311 -24.37 -39.62 -7.42
CA GLN A 311 -25.74 -39.45 -6.96
C GLN A 311 -25.89 -38.81 -5.57
N CYS A 312 -26.92 -37.97 -5.52
CA CYS A 312 -27.42 -37.18 -4.41
C CYS A 312 -28.08 -38.04 -3.30
N VAL A 313 -27.89 -37.68 -2.03
CA VAL A 313 -28.76 -38.14 -0.93
C VAL A 313 -29.59 -36.97 -0.42
N VAL A 314 -30.90 -37.03 -0.70
CA VAL A 314 -31.95 -36.12 -0.24
C VAL A 314 -32.47 -36.57 1.14
N ARG A 315 -32.67 -35.63 2.07
CA ARG A 315 -33.36 -35.86 3.36
C ARG A 315 -34.88 -35.83 3.15
N GLY A 316 -35.56 -36.97 3.29
CA GLY A 316 -37.02 -37.05 3.31
C GLY A 316 -37.57 -38.36 3.86
N LYS A 317 -38.09 -38.31 5.10
CA LYS A 317 -38.89 -39.30 5.87
C LYS A 317 -38.28 -40.69 6.20
N PRO A 318 -38.63 -41.28 7.37
CA PRO A 318 -37.88 -42.40 7.98
C PRO A 318 -38.21 -43.80 7.42
N GLU A 319 -39.25 -43.93 6.58
CA GLU A 319 -39.79 -45.23 6.15
C GLU A 319 -39.35 -45.66 4.74
N LEU A 320 -38.60 -44.81 4.03
CA LEU A 320 -37.97 -45.14 2.74
C LEU A 320 -36.48 -45.49 2.89
N ARG A 321 -36.11 -46.14 4.01
CA ARG A 321 -34.90 -46.99 4.08
C ARG A 321 -35.14 -48.24 3.22
N ARG A 322 -35.34 -48.08 1.91
CA ARG A 322 -35.03 -49.16 0.98
C ARG A 322 -33.54 -49.04 0.70
N GLU A 323 -32.84 -50.05 1.18
CA GLU A 323 -31.41 -50.28 1.09
C GLU A 323 -30.84 -49.79 -0.25
N VAL A 324 -30.36 -48.55 -0.28
CA VAL A 324 -29.24 -48.22 -1.15
C VAL A 324 -28.04 -48.83 -0.44
N GLN A 325 -27.83 -50.13 -0.68
CA GLN A 325 -26.52 -50.71 -0.40
C GLN A 325 -25.54 -49.92 -1.27
N LEU A 326 -24.78 -49.03 -0.64
CA LEU A 326 -23.59 -48.45 -1.23
C LEU A 326 -22.71 -49.64 -1.64
N GLN A 327 -22.80 -50.04 -2.91
CA GLN A 327 -21.92 -51.04 -3.50
C GLN A 327 -20.55 -50.39 -3.68
N VAL A 328 -19.84 -50.30 -2.56
CA VAL A 328 -18.42 -49.93 -2.55
C VAL A 328 -17.65 -51.17 -2.95
N SER A 329 -16.82 -51.04 -3.99
CA SER A 329 -15.96 -52.15 -4.43
C SER A 329 -15.08 -52.65 -3.28
N GLU A 330 -14.73 -53.93 -3.27
CA GLU A 330 -13.81 -54.45 -2.24
C GLU A 330 -12.44 -53.75 -2.28
N GLU A 331 -12.02 -53.29 -3.47
CA GLU A 331 -10.82 -52.49 -3.66
C GLU A 331 -10.93 -51.12 -2.96
N ASP A 332 -12.05 -50.42 -3.12
CA ASP A 332 -12.31 -49.13 -2.45
C ASP A 332 -12.45 -49.30 -0.93
N LYS A 333 -13.05 -50.40 -0.45
CA LYS A 333 -13.11 -50.70 0.98
C LYS A 333 -11.72 -50.87 1.56
N LEU A 334 -10.87 -51.66 0.90
CA LEU A 334 -9.48 -51.87 1.32
C LEU A 334 -8.68 -50.57 1.24
N LYS A 335 -8.89 -49.75 0.20
CA LYS A 335 -8.27 -48.42 0.01
C LYS A 335 -8.61 -47.48 1.16
N TYR A 336 -9.89 -47.30 1.49
CA TYR A 336 -10.30 -46.40 2.57
C TYR A 336 -9.88 -46.92 3.95
N GLN A 337 -9.86 -48.25 4.16
CA GLN A 337 -9.40 -48.86 5.41
C GLN A 337 -7.88 -48.79 5.58
N ALA A 338 -7.11 -48.91 4.50
CA ALA A 338 -5.67 -48.70 4.51
C ALA A 338 -5.37 -47.23 4.80
N ARG A 339 -6.07 -46.31 4.13
CA ARG A 339 -5.91 -44.87 4.33
C ARG A 339 -6.26 -44.44 5.76
N PHE A 340 -7.32 -44.99 6.33
CA PHE A 340 -7.67 -44.74 7.73
C PHE A 340 -6.58 -45.23 8.70
N ARG A 341 -6.00 -46.41 8.47
CA ARG A 341 -4.87 -46.92 9.28
C ARG A 341 -3.64 -46.03 9.18
N GLU A 342 -3.25 -45.63 7.98
CA GLU A 342 -2.13 -44.70 7.76
C GLU A 342 -2.32 -43.38 8.54
N VAL A 343 -3.54 -42.81 8.48
CA VAL A 343 -3.86 -41.56 9.17
C VAL A 343 -3.83 -41.71 10.69
N MET A 344 -4.19 -42.88 11.22
CA MET A 344 -4.17 -43.14 12.67
C MET A 344 -2.76 -43.48 13.18
N GLU A 345 -1.99 -44.28 12.44
CA GLU A 345 -0.61 -44.64 12.78
C GLU A 345 0.31 -43.41 12.78
N ALA A 346 0.16 -42.51 11.80
CA ALA A 346 0.88 -41.25 11.76
C ALA A 346 0.56 -40.33 12.95
N ARG A 347 -0.61 -40.48 13.57
CA ARG A 347 -1.03 -39.69 14.74
C ARG A 347 -0.50 -40.26 16.06
N ASP A 348 -0.42 -41.58 16.20
CA ASP A 348 0.14 -42.21 17.40
C ASP A 348 1.67 -42.05 17.48
N SER A 349 2.37 -41.99 16.33
CA SER A 349 3.80 -41.64 16.29
C SER A 349 4.08 -40.20 16.75
N ASP A 350 3.23 -39.25 16.38
CA ASP A 350 3.34 -37.85 16.81
C ASP A 350 3.07 -37.70 18.33
N ARG A 351 2.20 -38.54 18.89
CA ARG A 351 1.80 -38.49 20.30
C ARG A 351 2.88 -39.05 21.24
N ASN A 352 3.53 -40.15 20.86
CA ASN A 352 4.66 -40.72 21.61
C ASN A 352 5.92 -39.84 21.57
N SER A 353 6.07 -39.02 20.53
CA SER A 353 7.19 -38.07 20.38
C SER A 353 7.06 -36.85 21.32
N LEU A 354 5.83 -36.44 21.65
CA LEU A 354 5.56 -35.32 22.55
C LEU A 354 5.72 -35.69 24.04
N ASP A 355 5.44 -36.94 24.42
CA ASP A 355 5.60 -37.43 25.81
C ASP A 355 7.08 -37.61 26.23
N GLN A 356 8.00 -37.81 25.27
CA GLN A 356 9.45 -37.87 25.57
C GLN A 356 10.07 -36.50 25.81
N ILE A 357 9.52 -35.44 25.20
CA ILE A 357 10.02 -34.06 25.36
C ILE A 357 9.61 -33.47 26.72
N GLN A 358 8.50 -33.92 27.30
CA GLN A 358 8.02 -33.43 28.61
C GLN A 358 8.69 -34.06 29.83
N ARG A 359 9.50 -35.11 29.68
CA ARG A 359 10.18 -35.79 30.81
C ARG A 359 11.65 -35.38 31.03
N GLY A 360 12.20 -34.49 30.20
CA GLY A 360 13.61 -34.09 30.23
C GLY A 360 13.96 -32.90 31.14
N ASP A 361 13.02 -32.00 31.42
CA ASP A 361 13.30 -30.74 32.11
C ASP A 361 12.54 -30.63 33.45
N SER A 362 13.06 -31.32 34.48
CA SER A 362 12.66 -31.06 35.86
C SER A 362 13.82 -31.29 36.84
N VAL A 363 14.69 -30.29 37.02
CA VAL A 363 15.60 -30.22 38.18
C VAL A 363 15.72 -28.78 38.73
N SER A 364 15.24 -28.66 39.96
CA SER A 364 15.52 -27.72 41.07
C SER A 364 15.76 -26.22 40.83
N SER A 365 14.78 -25.45 41.29
CA SER A 365 14.91 -24.08 41.79
C SER A 365 15.61 -24.01 43.15
N SER A 366 16.65 -23.19 43.28
CA SER A 366 17.09 -22.65 44.58
C SER A 366 17.61 -21.23 44.42
N ASN A 367 17.01 -20.31 45.19
CA ASN A 367 17.39 -18.91 45.33
C ASN A 367 18.79 -18.75 45.93
N THR A 368 19.53 -17.74 45.49
CA THR A 368 20.43 -16.98 46.37
C THR A 368 20.59 -15.55 45.86
N SER A 369 20.34 -14.61 46.77
CA SER A 369 20.47 -13.16 46.65
C SER A 369 21.88 -12.68 47.02
N LEU A 370 22.14 -11.38 46.76
CA LEU A 370 23.24 -10.51 47.25
C LEU A 370 24.45 -10.46 46.29
N THR A 371 25.01 -9.32 45.87
CA THR A 371 24.93 -7.93 46.36
C THR A 371 25.50 -7.02 45.26
N ASP A 372 24.77 -5.96 44.92
CA ASP A 372 25.34 -4.75 44.31
C ASP A 372 26.03 -3.97 45.43
N SER A 373 27.31 -3.65 45.24
CA SER A 373 28.00 -2.62 46.00
C SER A 373 27.87 -1.30 45.24
N GLU A 374 27.00 -0.44 45.75
CA GLU A 374 27.12 1.00 45.59
C GLU A 374 28.48 1.44 46.15
N ASP A 375 29.25 2.18 45.34
CA ASP A 375 29.88 3.38 45.86
C ASP A 375 29.86 4.46 44.77
N SER A 376 29.33 5.58 45.21
CA SER A 376 28.99 6.83 44.52
C SER A 376 30.19 7.54 43.91
N ASP A 377 29.98 8.15 42.74
CA ASP A 377 30.04 9.61 42.71
C ASP A 377 29.16 10.20 41.60
N ASP A 378 28.38 11.18 42.02
CA ASP A 378 27.41 11.96 41.25
C ASP A 378 28.06 12.69 40.07
N GLN A 379 27.63 12.32 38.86
CA GLN A 379 27.38 13.27 37.76
C GLN A 379 26.53 12.56 36.70
N PHE A 380 25.21 12.79 36.75
CA PHE A 380 24.32 12.49 35.64
C PHE A 380 24.87 13.19 34.38
N SER A 381 25.55 12.44 33.50
CA SER A 381 25.82 12.87 32.13
C SER A 381 24.50 12.90 31.37
N GLN A 382 23.75 13.97 31.60
CA GLN A 382 22.55 14.36 30.90
C GLN A 382 22.86 14.31 29.37
N ALA A 383 21.98 13.84 28.48
CA ALA A 383 22.31 13.62 27.06
C ALA A 383 22.71 14.92 26.34
N ALA A 384 23.75 14.91 25.49
CA ALA A 384 24.30 16.13 24.87
C ALA A 384 23.36 16.80 23.83
N ILE A 385 22.49 16.00 23.20
CA ILE A 385 21.43 16.42 22.27
C ILE A 385 20.12 15.74 22.70
N GLU A 386 19.06 16.52 22.82
CA GLU A 386 17.71 16.05 23.18
C GLU A 386 16.69 16.46 22.11
N ILE A 387 15.72 15.60 21.82
CA ILE A 387 14.63 15.90 20.87
C ILE A 387 13.47 16.50 21.67
N LEU A 388 13.16 17.77 21.45
CA LEU A 388 12.11 18.50 22.18
C LEU A 388 10.72 18.24 21.61
N SER A 389 10.61 18.34 20.29
CA SER A 389 9.35 18.30 19.58
C SER A 389 9.56 17.77 18.18
N ALA A 390 8.56 17.05 17.67
CA ALA A 390 8.52 16.70 16.26
C ALA A 390 7.08 16.42 15.84
N ASP A 391 6.53 17.26 14.98
CA ASP A 391 5.12 17.23 14.62
C ASP A 391 4.86 17.76 13.21
N PHE A 392 3.75 17.32 12.61
CA PHE A 392 3.28 17.89 11.34
C PHE A 392 2.84 19.33 11.54
N THR A 393 3.00 20.17 10.53
CA THR A 393 2.58 21.57 10.56
C THR A 393 1.37 21.81 9.66
N ALA A 394 0.62 22.88 9.94
CA ALA A 394 -0.49 23.33 9.09
C ALA A 394 -0.06 23.74 7.66
N SER A 395 1.24 24.03 7.47
CA SER A 395 1.82 24.35 6.16
C SER A 395 2.19 23.11 5.34
N GLY A 396 2.03 21.89 5.87
CA GLY A 396 2.43 20.65 5.19
C GLY A 396 3.92 20.33 5.34
N ASN A 397 4.57 20.83 6.41
CA ASN A 397 5.95 20.54 6.76
C ASN A 397 6.02 19.63 8.01
N ILE A 398 7.22 19.18 8.36
CA ILE A 398 7.48 18.49 9.63
C ILE A 398 8.40 19.39 10.47
N GLY A 399 7.90 19.89 11.59
CA GLY A 399 8.72 20.58 12.58
C GLY A 399 9.52 19.58 13.38
N VAL A 400 10.81 19.84 13.57
CA VAL A 400 11.70 19.04 14.42
C VAL A 400 12.56 20.01 15.22
N ASP A 401 12.43 19.98 16.54
CA ASP A 401 13.17 20.83 17.45
C ASP A 401 14.14 20.01 18.29
N PHE A 402 15.40 20.42 18.31
CA PHE A 402 16.45 19.83 19.13
C PHE A 402 16.91 20.81 20.21
N ASN A 403 17.20 20.29 21.40
CA ASN A 403 17.95 20.99 22.43
C ASN A 403 19.40 20.51 22.37
N VAL A 404 20.31 21.41 21.98
CA VAL A 404 21.74 21.14 21.85
C VAL A 404 22.47 21.95 22.91
N ARG A 405 23.25 21.29 23.76
CA ARG A 405 23.93 21.98 24.88
C ARG A 405 25.03 22.96 24.47
N SER A 406 25.73 22.67 23.38
CA SER A 406 26.78 23.52 22.80
C SER A 406 26.99 23.17 21.34
N GLU A 407 27.48 24.10 20.52
CA GLU A 407 27.82 23.83 19.11
C GLU A 407 28.83 22.68 18.96
N SER A 408 29.77 22.57 19.90
CA SER A 408 30.74 21.46 19.94
C SER A 408 30.11 20.09 20.21
N ALA A 409 28.90 20.04 20.80
CA ALA A 409 28.18 18.81 21.06
C ALA A 409 27.43 18.29 19.81
N ASP A 410 27.15 19.17 18.85
CA ASP A 410 26.51 18.81 17.58
C ASP A 410 27.53 18.50 16.46
N ALA A 411 28.75 19.03 16.56
CA ALA A 411 29.80 18.82 15.58
C ALA A 411 30.35 17.37 15.56
N ILE A 412 30.59 16.84 14.37
CA ILE A 412 31.27 15.55 14.19
C ILE A 412 32.77 15.67 14.49
N SER A 413 33.32 14.74 15.28
CA SER A 413 34.75 14.75 15.62
C SER A 413 35.64 14.56 14.38
N PRO A 414 36.81 15.23 14.28
CA PRO A 414 37.71 15.10 13.14
C PRO A 414 38.18 13.66 12.88
N SER A 415 38.34 12.85 13.92
CA SER A 415 38.73 11.44 13.80
C SER A 415 37.64 10.60 13.13
N LYS A 416 36.37 10.78 13.54
CA LYS A 416 35.22 10.11 12.94
C LYS A 416 35.03 10.53 11.49
N LEU A 417 35.21 11.82 11.18
CA LEU A 417 35.15 12.31 9.80
C LEU A 417 36.24 11.67 8.92
N LYS A 418 37.46 11.53 9.43
CA LYS A 418 38.56 10.88 8.71
C LYS A 418 38.29 9.40 8.42
N GLU A 419 37.66 8.68 9.35
CA GLU A 419 37.24 7.28 9.13
C GLU A 419 36.23 7.17 7.98
N TRP A 420 35.23 8.05 7.95
CA TRP A 420 34.26 8.11 6.84
C TRP A 420 34.90 8.48 5.51
N GLN A 421 35.86 9.40 5.49
CA GLN A 421 36.61 9.74 4.28
C GLN A 421 37.37 8.54 3.71
N GLN A 422 38.09 7.79 4.56
CA GLN A 422 38.79 6.57 4.16
C GLN A 422 37.85 5.49 3.63
N PHE A 423 36.69 5.32 4.29
CA PHE A 423 35.64 4.43 3.81
C PHE A 423 35.14 4.85 2.43
N SER A 424 34.84 6.13 2.23
CA SER A 424 34.35 6.68 0.96
C SER A 424 35.33 6.47 -0.20
N GLU A 425 36.62 6.71 0.03
CA GLU A 425 37.69 6.46 -0.96
C GLU A 425 37.76 4.98 -1.36
N THR A 426 37.68 4.07 -0.38
CA THR A 426 37.68 2.63 -0.62
C THR A 426 36.46 2.20 -1.44
N GLN A 427 35.27 2.73 -1.12
CA GLN A 427 34.04 2.45 -1.85
C GLN A 427 34.09 2.96 -3.30
N LYS A 428 34.74 4.11 -3.54
CA LYS A 428 34.92 4.67 -4.88
C LYS A 428 35.73 3.73 -5.79
N VAL A 429 36.87 3.23 -5.30
CA VAL A 429 37.72 2.28 -6.05
C VAL A 429 36.96 0.97 -6.32
N LYS A 430 36.16 0.50 -5.35
CA LYS A 430 35.32 -0.69 -5.52
C LYS A 430 34.25 -0.49 -6.60
N ALA A 431 33.62 0.69 -6.66
CA ALA A 431 32.63 1.04 -7.67
C ALA A 431 33.21 1.02 -9.09
N GLU A 432 34.39 1.62 -9.27
CA GLU A 432 35.09 1.62 -10.57
C GLU A 432 35.40 0.19 -11.03
N ARG A 433 35.88 -0.67 -10.11
CA ARG A 433 36.14 -2.10 -10.41
C ARG A 433 34.89 -2.85 -10.85
N ILE A 434 33.75 -2.63 -10.19
CA ILE A 434 32.48 -3.29 -10.53
C ILE A 434 31.99 -2.83 -11.91
N LEU A 435 32.10 -1.54 -12.21
CA LEU A 435 31.73 -1.01 -13.52
C LEU A 435 32.58 -1.62 -14.65
N ASP A 436 33.89 -1.76 -14.43
CA ASP A 436 34.80 -2.44 -15.37
C ASP A 436 34.44 -3.92 -15.58
N GLN A 437 33.91 -4.61 -14.57
CA GLN A 437 33.44 -5.98 -14.71
C GLN A 437 32.13 -6.06 -15.50
N LEU A 438 31.20 -5.12 -15.28
CA LEU A 438 29.93 -5.04 -15.99
C LEU A 438 30.10 -4.78 -17.48
N THR A 439 31.04 -3.91 -17.87
CA THR A 439 31.32 -3.67 -19.30
C THR A 439 31.81 -4.92 -20.04
N ARG A 440 32.31 -5.93 -19.32
CA ARG A 440 32.81 -7.20 -19.86
C ARG A 440 31.80 -8.35 -19.74
N SER A 441 30.65 -8.14 -19.10
CA SER A 441 29.70 -9.21 -18.77
C SER A 441 28.28 -8.84 -19.20
N SER A 442 27.56 -9.76 -19.86
CA SER A 442 26.20 -9.50 -20.34
C SER A 442 25.18 -9.47 -19.20
N VAL A 443 24.39 -8.40 -19.10
CA VAL A 443 23.23 -8.36 -18.20
C VAL A 443 22.10 -9.18 -18.81
N PRO A 444 21.46 -10.12 -18.08
CA PRO A 444 20.35 -10.89 -18.63
C PRO A 444 19.15 -9.97 -18.94
N ALA A 445 18.37 -10.32 -19.97
CA ALA A 445 17.15 -9.56 -20.28
C ALA A 445 16.13 -9.68 -19.12
N MET A 446 15.62 -8.53 -18.65
CA MET A 446 14.77 -8.41 -17.47
C MET A 446 13.45 -7.71 -17.78
N ASN A 447 12.43 -8.00 -16.97
CA ASN A 447 11.25 -7.15 -16.82
C ASN A 447 11.51 -6.12 -15.70
N ILE A 448 11.62 -4.84 -16.02
CA ILE A 448 11.96 -3.81 -15.03
C ILE A 448 10.74 -2.91 -14.77
N CYS A 449 10.28 -2.83 -13.52
CA CYS A 449 9.20 -1.94 -13.13
C CYS A 449 9.77 -0.66 -12.50
N LEU A 450 9.45 0.46 -13.13
CA LEU A 450 9.82 1.81 -12.71
C LEU A 450 8.59 2.50 -12.14
N ALA A 451 8.50 2.67 -10.82
CA ALA A 451 7.31 3.25 -10.18
C ALA A 451 7.60 4.62 -9.57
N THR A 452 6.79 5.63 -9.86
CA THR A 452 7.01 6.99 -9.35
C THR A 452 5.72 7.77 -9.08
N ILE A 453 5.84 8.80 -8.25
CA ILE A 453 4.83 9.85 -8.01
C ILE A 453 5.42 11.22 -8.39
N GLY A 454 4.56 12.21 -8.62
CA GLY A 454 4.97 13.55 -9.04
C GLY A 454 4.26 14.02 -10.30
N SER A 455 4.70 15.16 -10.83
CA SER A 455 4.21 15.69 -12.11
C SER A 455 5.04 15.15 -13.28
N TRP A 456 4.61 15.42 -14.51
CA TRP A 456 5.39 15.10 -15.71
C TRP A 456 6.81 15.65 -15.59
N ASP A 457 6.93 16.94 -15.30
CA ASP A 457 8.21 17.66 -15.27
C ASP A 457 9.05 17.38 -14.01
N ASN A 458 8.45 16.83 -12.95
CA ASN A 458 9.14 16.54 -11.70
C ASN A 458 8.96 15.05 -11.31
N ASN A 459 10.00 14.25 -11.57
CA ASN A 459 10.14 12.79 -11.44
C ASN A 459 9.72 11.97 -12.67
N VAL A 460 8.49 12.12 -13.20
CA VAL A 460 7.97 11.17 -14.20
C VAL A 460 8.82 11.17 -15.48
N LYS A 461 9.15 12.36 -16.01
CA LYS A 461 10.04 12.54 -17.18
C LYS A 461 11.41 11.88 -16.96
N GLN A 462 11.99 11.96 -15.76
CA GLN A 462 13.27 11.32 -15.45
C GLN A 462 13.18 9.78 -15.46
N PHE A 463 12.14 9.22 -14.85
CA PHE A 463 11.91 7.77 -14.86
C PHE A 463 11.64 7.25 -16.29
N VAL A 464 10.89 8.01 -17.10
CA VAL A 464 10.71 7.69 -18.53
C VAL A 464 12.03 7.69 -19.27
N THR A 465 12.90 8.68 -19.04
CA THR A 465 14.22 8.77 -19.70
C THR A 465 15.10 7.58 -19.36
N ILE A 466 15.19 7.21 -18.07
CA ILE A 466 15.91 6.02 -17.61
C ILE A 466 15.28 4.76 -18.21
N GLY A 467 13.96 4.67 -18.23
CA GLY A 467 13.22 3.53 -18.78
C GLY A 467 13.48 3.31 -20.26
N LEU A 468 13.55 4.37 -21.08
CA LEU A 468 13.90 4.28 -22.50
C LEU A 468 15.31 3.74 -22.70
N ARG A 469 16.27 4.20 -21.89
CA ARG A 469 17.65 3.75 -21.98
C ARG A 469 17.81 2.27 -21.58
N LEU A 470 17.09 1.84 -20.53
CA LEU A 470 17.01 0.43 -20.13
C LEU A 470 16.31 -0.43 -21.19
N ALA A 471 15.26 0.08 -21.83
CA ALA A 471 14.59 -0.61 -22.93
C ALA A 471 15.51 -0.77 -24.16
N ALA A 472 16.36 0.24 -24.42
CA ALA A 472 17.39 0.16 -25.47
C ALA A 472 18.45 -0.93 -25.20
N ASP A 473 18.68 -1.32 -23.94
CA ASP A 473 19.50 -2.48 -23.56
C ASP A 473 18.77 -3.83 -23.75
N GLY A 474 17.55 -3.83 -24.30
CA GLY A 474 16.76 -5.03 -24.56
C GLY A 474 15.88 -5.49 -23.39
N HIS A 475 15.65 -4.63 -22.39
CA HIS A 475 14.77 -4.93 -21.28
C HIS A 475 13.29 -4.62 -21.59
N ARG A 476 12.38 -5.39 -20.99
CA ARG A 476 10.94 -5.08 -21.00
C ARG A 476 10.65 -4.13 -19.85
N VAL A 477 10.40 -2.86 -20.17
CA VAL A 477 10.29 -1.80 -19.16
C VAL A 477 8.85 -1.34 -19.01
N ARG A 478 8.37 -1.30 -17.77
CA ARG A 478 7.06 -0.77 -17.39
C ARG A 478 7.22 0.44 -16.48
N ILE A 479 6.59 1.55 -16.82
CA ILE A 479 6.47 2.72 -15.95
C ILE A 479 5.11 2.68 -15.22
N ALA A 480 5.14 2.70 -13.90
CA ALA A 480 3.95 2.84 -13.07
C ALA A 480 3.85 4.27 -12.52
N ALA A 481 2.83 5.01 -12.93
CA ALA A 481 2.63 6.43 -12.60
C ALA A 481 1.14 6.82 -12.68
N ASN A 482 0.84 8.12 -12.55
CA ASN A 482 -0.52 8.67 -12.72
C ASN A 482 -1.08 8.33 -14.12
N GLU A 483 -2.36 7.92 -14.17
CA GLU A 483 -3.07 7.50 -15.40
C GLU A 483 -3.03 8.57 -16.51
N GLU A 484 -2.99 9.85 -16.15
CA GLU A 484 -2.89 10.97 -17.10
C GLU A 484 -1.65 10.91 -18.01
N PHE A 485 -0.56 10.28 -17.55
CA PHE A 485 0.69 10.16 -18.30
C PHE A 485 0.76 8.92 -19.19
N ARG A 486 -0.26 8.05 -19.18
CA ARG A 486 -0.31 6.81 -19.97
C ARG A 486 0.08 7.05 -21.43
N HIS A 487 -0.62 7.97 -22.10
CA HIS A 487 -0.41 8.23 -23.54
C HIS A 487 1.00 8.74 -23.84
N GLU A 488 1.58 9.51 -22.92
CA GLU A 488 2.95 10.02 -23.08
C GLU A 488 4.01 8.93 -22.90
N ILE A 489 3.76 7.97 -22.02
CA ILE A 489 4.66 6.85 -21.74
C ILE A 489 4.54 5.79 -22.84
N THR A 490 3.33 5.31 -23.12
CA THR A 490 3.10 4.26 -24.13
C THR A 490 3.41 4.74 -25.54
N GLY A 491 3.23 6.03 -25.82
CA GLY A 491 3.62 6.66 -27.08
C GLY A 491 5.13 6.65 -27.37
N ARG A 492 5.95 6.19 -26.43
CA ARG A 492 7.41 5.99 -26.56
C ARG A 492 7.83 4.52 -26.55
N GLY A 493 6.87 3.59 -26.60
CA GLY A 493 7.14 2.15 -26.62
C GLY A 493 7.42 1.52 -25.25
N LEU A 494 7.21 2.24 -24.16
CA LEU A 494 7.27 1.69 -22.80
C LEU A 494 5.92 1.12 -22.38
N GLU A 495 5.92 0.09 -21.55
CA GLU A 495 4.68 -0.36 -20.90
C GLU A 495 4.26 0.58 -19.78
N PHE A 496 2.98 0.57 -19.45
CA PHE A 496 2.41 1.44 -18.43
C PHE A 496 1.62 0.64 -17.38
N TYR A 497 1.52 1.18 -16.17
CA TYR A 497 0.54 0.74 -15.18
C TYR A 497 0.02 1.92 -14.35
N PRO A 498 -1.29 2.06 -14.11
CA PRO A 498 -1.84 3.15 -13.31
C PRO A 498 -1.60 2.94 -11.81
N LEU A 499 -0.90 3.87 -11.18
CA LEU A 499 -0.86 3.96 -9.72
C LEU A 499 -2.09 4.71 -9.22
N GLY A 500 -3.00 3.99 -8.57
CA GLY A 500 -4.23 4.57 -8.01
C GLY A 500 -3.89 5.57 -6.91
N GLY A 501 -4.56 6.72 -6.84
CA GLY A 501 -4.29 7.74 -5.81
C GLY A 501 -2.85 8.26 -5.75
N ALA A 502 -2.07 8.12 -6.82
CA ALA A 502 -0.75 8.72 -6.96
C ALA A 502 -0.83 10.24 -6.83
N LEU A 503 -0.01 10.81 -5.95
CA LEU A 503 -0.02 12.24 -5.64
C LEU A 503 0.90 13.02 -6.57
N GLU A 504 0.46 14.21 -7.00
CA GLU A 504 1.34 15.18 -7.65
C GLU A 504 2.34 15.78 -6.64
N ASN A 505 1.92 16.00 -5.40
CA ASN A 505 2.74 16.58 -4.34
C ASN A 505 2.59 15.83 -3.00
N PHE A 506 3.70 15.37 -2.44
CA PHE A 506 3.72 14.66 -1.16
C PHE A 506 3.30 15.53 0.04
N HIS A 507 3.45 16.86 -0.03
CA HIS A 507 3.10 17.76 1.08
C HIS A 507 1.59 17.78 1.37
N ASP A 508 0.75 17.37 0.41
CA ASP A 508 -0.69 17.20 0.61
C ASP A 508 -1.02 16.10 1.62
N PHE A 509 -0.23 15.04 1.58
CA PHE A 509 -0.33 13.96 2.54
C PHE A 509 0.09 14.42 3.95
N ILE A 510 1.19 15.19 4.05
CA ILE A 510 1.66 15.75 5.32
C ILE A 510 0.61 16.67 5.94
N LYS A 511 0.04 17.57 5.13
CA LYS A 511 -1.03 18.47 5.55
C LYS A 511 -2.27 17.69 6.02
N TYR A 512 -2.64 16.63 5.31
CA TYR A 512 -3.74 15.76 5.73
C TYR A 512 -3.48 15.14 7.12
N LEU A 513 -2.27 14.61 7.35
CA LEU A 513 -1.91 14.04 8.64
C LEU A 513 -1.99 15.07 9.77
N HIS A 514 -1.55 16.31 9.52
CA HIS A 514 -1.73 17.43 10.46
C HIS A 514 -3.21 17.71 10.78
N ASP A 515 -4.03 17.88 9.74
CA ASP A 515 -5.45 18.26 9.88
C ASP A 515 -6.25 17.16 10.60
N SER A 516 -5.87 15.90 10.40
CA SER A 516 -6.49 14.74 11.07
C SER A 516 -6.23 14.70 12.58
N LYS A 517 -5.07 15.19 13.03
CA LYS A 517 -4.70 15.29 14.46
C LYS A 517 -5.41 16.46 15.16
N THR A 518 -5.67 17.56 14.45
CA THR A 518 -6.18 18.82 15.02
C THR A 518 -7.71 18.95 15.02
N THR A 519 -8.46 18.05 14.36
CA THR A 519 -9.94 18.10 14.31
C THR A 519 -10.64 17.13 15.26
N ASN A 520 -11.75 17.59 15.87
CA ASN A 520 -12.63 16.80 16.74
C ASN A 520 -13.28 15.61 15.99
N ALA A 521 -13.55 14.51 16.69
CA ALA A 521 -14.05 13.24 16.14
C ALA A 521 -15.28 13.37 15.21
N PHE A 522 -16.16 14.34 15.46
CA PHE A 522 -17.35 14.61 14.63
C PHE A 522 -17.02 15.29 13.28
N GLN A 523 -15.95 16.08 13.21
CA GLN A 523 -15.48 16.74 11.97
C GLN A 523 -14.53 15.85 11.15
N ARG A 524 -13.85 14.88 11.77
CA ARG A 524 -13.04 13.85 11.08
C ARG A 524 -13.84 13.07 10.03
N HIS A 525 -15.14 12.85 10.25
CA HIS A 525 -16.02 12.20 9.28
C HIS A 525 -16.40 13.07 8.08
N LYS A 526 -16.27 14.40 8.18
CA LYS A 526 -16.71 15.34 7.14
C LYS A 526 -15.56 15.90 6.29
N ALA A 527 -14.34 15.96 6.85
CA ALA A 527 -13.19 16.60 6.21
C ALA A 527 -12.15 15.66 5.57
N GLY A 528 -12.13 14.35 5.86
CA GLY A 528 -10.89 13.56 5.66
C GLY A 528 -11.00 12.09 5.24
N ARG A 529 -12.04 11.65 4.53
CA ARG A 529 -12.06 10.31 3.91
C ARG A 529 -11.31 10.15 2.56
N PRO A 530 -11.15 11.17 1.69
CA PRO A 530 -10.56 10.97 0.36
C PRO A 530 -9.04 10.68 0.33
N VAL A 531 -8.24 11.42 1.12
CA VAL A 531 -6.76 11.40 1.00
C VAL A 531 -6.13 10.10 1.52
N LEU A 532 -6.60 9.59 2.66
CA LEU A 532 -6.17 8.27 3.16
C LEU A 532 -6.63 7.14 2.24
N GLY A 533 -7.78 7.32 1.58
CA GLY A 533 -8.25 6.43 0.51
C GLY A 533 -7.28 6.42 -0.68
N ALA A 534 -6.91 7.59 -1.20
CA ALA A 534 -5.97 7.74 -2.29
C ALA A 534 -4.59 7.11 -1.95
N PHE A 535 -4.07 7.34 -0.75
CA PHE A 535 -2.79 6.73 -0.37
C PHE A 535 -2.88 5.21 -0.20
N LYS A 536 -4.00 4.71 0.34
CA LYS A 536 -4.25 3.27 0.40
C LYS A 536 -4.34 2.67 -1.02
N GLU A 537 -5.02 3.35 -1.95
CA GLU A 537 -5.07 2.96 -3.36
C GLU A 537 -3.67 2.93 -3.99
N LEU A 538 -2.82 3.92 -3.67
CA LEU A 538 -1.43 4.00 -4.14
C LEU A 538 -0.65 2.78 -3.70
N VAL A 539 -0.60 2.52 -2.40
CA VAL A 539 0.13 1.38 -1.83
C VAL A 539 -0.36 0.06 -2.41
N TYR A 540 -1.69 -0.12 -2.53
CA TYR A 540 -2.27 -1.37 -3.03
C TYR A 540 -2.06 -1.56 -4.54
N SER A 541 -1.94 -0.48 -5.30
CA SER A 541 -1.66 -0.55 -6.74
C SER A 541 -0.21 -0.97 -7.06
N LEU A 542 0.73 -0.87 -6.11
CA LEU A 542 2.14 -1.26 -6.32
C LEU A 542 2.33 -2.76 -6.57
N TRP A 543 1.49 -3.61 -5.96
CA TRP A 543 1.58 -5.06 -6.17
C TRP A 543 1.24 -5.45 -7.62
N PRO A 544 0.05 -5.15 -8.15
CA PRO A 544 -0.28 -5.45 -9.54
C PRO A 544 0.57 -4.65 -10.55
N ALA A 545 1.12 -3.48 -10.18
CA ALA A 545 2.10 -2.78 -11.02
C ALA A 545 3.36 -3.61 -11.28
N ALA A 546 3.87 -4.31 -10.27
CA ALA A 546 5.06 -5.15 -10.37
C ALA A 546 4.75 -6.61 -10.74
N ASN A 547 3.54 -7.09 -10.47
CA ASN A 547 3.12 -8.47 -10.67
C ASN A 547 1.63 -8.55 -11.05
N GLY A 548 1.33 -8.14 -12.28
CA GLY A 548 -0.02 -8.09 -12.82
C GLY A 548 -0.07 -7.56 -14.25
N ALA A 549 -1.25 -7.66 -14.87
CA ALA A 549 -1.53 -7.03 -16.15
C ALA A 549 -1.95 -5.56 -15.94
N ASP A 550 -1.57 -4.68 -16.85
CA ASP A 550 -2.16 -3.35 -16.92
C ASP A 550 -3.67 -3.47 -17.20
N PRO A 551 -4.56 -2.98 -16.33
CA PRO A 551 -6.00 -3.11 -16.52
C PRO A 551 -6.52 -2.47 -17.81
N HIS A 552 -5.72 -1.61 -18.46
CA HIS A 552 -6.08 -0.96 -19.72
C HIS A 552 -5.03 -1.15 -20.83
N GLY A 553 -4.18 -2.17 -20.71
CA GLY A 553 -3.02 -2.35 -21.59
C GLY A 553 -3.38 -2.62 -23.06
N GLN A 554 -4.57 -3.16 -23.35
CA GLN A 554 -5.08 -3.37 -24.71
C GLN A 554 -6.28 -2.47 -25.07
N GLY A 555 -6.62 -1.52 -24.20
CA GLY A 555 -7.79 -0.64 -24.37
C GLY A 555 -8.54 -0.43 -23.06
N ALA A 556 -9.57 0.41 -23.07
CA ALA A 556 -10.34 0.73 -21.87
C ALA A 556 -10.96 -0.54 -21.25
N ASN A 557 -10.57 -0.85 -20.02
CA ASN A 557 -10.95 -2.07 -19.29
C ASN A 557 -10.58 -3.40 -19.98
N ILE A 558 -9.61 -3.38 -20.89
CA ILE A 558 -9.07 -4.59 -21.53
C ILE A 558 -7.65 -4.83 -20.98
N PRO A 559 -7.45 -5.87 -20.15
CA PRO A 559 -6.15 -6.16 -19.57
C PRO A 559 -5.07 -6.38 -20.63
N GLY A 560 -3.89 -5.82 -20.40
CA GLY A 560 -2.70 -6.09 -21.19
C GLY A 560 -2.04 -7.42 -20.86
N GLU A 561 -0.85 -7.63 -21.43
CA GLU A 561 -0.04 -8.80 -21.08
C GLU A 561 0.38 -8.78 -19.61
N HIS A 562 0.41 -9.96 -19.01
CA HIS A 562 0.92 -10.12 -17.64
C HIS A 562 2.37 -9.67 -17.56
N PHE A 563 2.69 -8.92 -16.51
CA PHE A 563 4.04 -8.46 -16.22
C PHE A 563 4.45 -8.89 -14.83
N ARG A 564 5.66 -9.42 -14.73
CA ARG A 564 6.29 -9.80 -13.47
C ARG A 564 7.68 -9.23 -13.44
N ALA A 565 7.92 -8.30 -12.53
CA ALA A 565 9.20 -7.62 -12.38
C ALA A 565 10.33 -8.59 -11.96
N ASP A 566 11.51 -8.30 -12.49
CA ASP A 566 12.83 -8.86 -12.16
C ASP A 566 13.66 -7.92 -11.31
N ALA A 567 13.41 -6.63 -11.45
CA ALA A 567 14.02 -5.56 -10.69
C ALA A 567 13.03 -4.40 -10.57
N LEU A 568 13.14 -3.66 -9.47
CA LEU A 568 12.34 -2.48 -9.20
C LEU A 568 13.24 -1.25 -9.11
N LEU A 569 12.83 -0.17 -9.78
CA LEU A 569 13.38 1.17 -9.56
C LEU A 569 12.23 2.09 -9.14
N CYS A 570 12.19 2.51 -7.89
CA CYS A 570 11.01 3.15 -7.32
C CYS A 570 11.32 4.50 -6.67
N HIS A 571 10.37 5.44 -6.73
CA HIS A 571 10.43 6.63 -5.89
C HIS A 571 10.32 6.22 -4.39
N PRO A 572 11.19 6.73 -3.49
CA PRO A 572 11.27 6.29 -2.09
C PRO A 572 9.99 6.59 -1.28
N LEU A 573 9.25 7.64 -1.64
CA LEU A 573 7.99 8.03 -0.95
C LEU A 573 6.75 7.24 -1.42
N LEU A 574 6.94 6.08 -2.07
CA LEU A 574 5.85 5.14 -2.37
C LEU A 574 5.48 4.22 -1.20
N PHE A 575 6.41 4.05 -0.24
CA PHE A 575 6.32 3.23 0.99
C PHE A 575 6.05 1.71 0.83
N GLY A 576 5.13 1.27 -0.05
CA GLY A 576 4.77 -0.14 -0.20
C GLY A 576 5.75 -0.98 -1.05
N HIS A 577 6.57 -0.34 -1.87
CA HIS A 577 7.48 -0.97 -2.83
C HIS A 577 8.53 -1.90 -2.17
N VAL A 578 8.99 -1.58 -0.95
CA VAL A 578 9.87 -2.46 -0.16
C VAL A 578 9.21 -3.82 0.15
N HIS A 579 7.90 -3.84 0.39
CA HIS A 579 7.16 -5.07 0.68
C HIS A 579 6.87 -5.87 -0.59
N VAL A 580 6.70 -5.19 -1.73
CA VAL A 580 6.63 -5.84 -3.05
C VAL A 580 7.95 -6.57 -3.36
N ALA A 581 9.09 -5.89 -3.14
CA ALA A 581 10.43 -6.48 -3.29
C ALA A 581 10.64 -7.68 -2.37
N GLU A 582 10.29 -7.58 -1.08
CA GLU A 582 10.32 -8.68 -0.09
C GLU A 582 9.50 -9.88 -0.56
N ARG A 583 8.29 -9.63 -1.06
CA ARG A 583 7.37 -10.69 -1.48
C ARG A 583 7.85 -11.42 -2.73
N LEU A 584 8.37 -10.68 -3.72
CA LEU A 584 8.90 -11.23 -4.97
C LEU A 584 10.33 -11.80 -4.81
N GLY A 585 11.10 -11.30 -3.85
CA GLY A 585 12.51 -11.63 -3.63
C GLY A 585 13.41 -11.13 -4.76
N ILE A 586 13.15 -9.94 -5.27
CA ILE A 586 13.86 -9.30 -6.40
C ILE A 586 14.56 -8.02 -5.93
N PRO A 587 15.64 -7.57 -6.61
CA PRO A 587 16.32 -6.32 -6.28
C PRO A 587 15.38 -5.11 -6.36
N LEU A 588 15.48 -4.27 -5.33
CA LEU A 588 14.86 -2.95 -5.27
C LEU A 588 15.96 -1.90 -5.20
N GLN A 589 15.80 -0.86 -6.00
CA GLN A 589 16.58 0.37 -5.92
C GLN A 589 15.62 1.56 -5.94
N CYS A 590 16.06 2.69 -5.40
CA CYS A 590 15.30 3.92 -5.42
C CYS A 590 15.93 4.96 -6.35
N ALA A 591 15.11 5.85 -6.90
CA ALA A 591 15.58 7.07 -7.54
C ALA A 591 14.75 8.28 -7.12
N SER A 592 15.42 9.42 -6.92
CA SER A 592 14.75 10.68 -6.58
C SER A 592 15.61 11.91 -6.91
N LEU A 593 14.95 13.06 -7.00
CA LEU A 593 15.58 14.36 -7.24
C LEU A 593 16.01 15.07 -5.94
N VAL A 594 15.78 14.47 -4.77
CA VAL A 594 16.03 15.08 -3.45
C VAL A 594 16.73 14.12 -2.50
N PRO A 595 17.67 14.60 -1.65
CA PRO A 595 18.42 13.74 -0.74
C PRO A 595 17.55 13.27 0.42
N LEU A 596 16.99 12.07 0.28
CA LEU A 596 16.15 11.44 1.31
C LEU A 596 16.88 10.38 2.14
N SER A 597 18.17 10.16 1.90
CA SER A 597 19.00 9.22 2.65
C SER A 597 19.74 9.95 3.76
N PRO A 598 19.83 9.35 4.95
CA PRO A 598 20.46 10.00 6.09
C PRO A 598 21.93 10.40 5.88
N THR A 599 22.31 11.54 6.43
CA THR A 599 23.69 12.06 6.42
C THR A 599 23.91 13.09 7.53
N PHE A 600 25.18 13.31 7.91
CA PHE A 600 25.59 14.41 8.78
C PHE A 600 25.62 15.79 8.09
N THR A 601 25.62 15.82 6.75
CA THR A 601 25.90 17.02 5.95
C THR A 601 24.68 17.93 5.78
N MET A 602 23.47 17.37 5.86
CA MET A 602 22.22 18.10 5.64
C MET A 602 21.07 17.43 6.40
N PRO A 603 20.09 18.18 6.91
CA PRO A 603 18.94 17.59 7.56
C PRO A 603 17.99 16.98 6.54
N HIS A 604 17.02 16.23 7.04
CA HIS A 604 15.94 15.68 6.23
C HIS A 604 15.17 16.82 5.52
N VAL A 605 15.00 16.71 4.20
CA VAL A 605 14.41 17.76 3.34
C VAL A 605 13.04 18.27 3.84
N LEU A 606 12.22 17.37 4.41
CA LEU A 606 10.90 17.72 4.95
C LEU A 606 10.93 18.54 6.27
N SER A 607 12.07 18.60 6.97
CA SER A 607 12.24 19.38 8.21
C SER A 607 13.11 20.64 8.05
N ALA A 608 13.54 20.96 6.83
CA ALA A 608 14.51 22.04 6.56
C ALA A 608 14.06 23.47 6.95
N THR A 609 12.76 23.74 7.13
CA THR A 609 12.26 25.09 7.46
C THR A 609 12.64 25.55 8.88
N PHE A 610 13.07 24.64 9.76
CA PHE A 610 13.33 24.91 11.18
C PHE A 610 14.84 25.03 11.49
N MET A 611 15.65 25.41 10.51
CA MET A 611 17.07 25.67 10.69
C MET A 611 17.31 27.15 11.02
N ASP A 612 18.03 27.43 12.10
CA ASP A 612 18.36 28.80 12.53
C ASP A 612 19.48 29.45 11.70
N ASP A 613 20.35 28.67 11.04
CA ASP A 613 21.41 29.15 10.16
C ASP A 613 21.55 28.28 8.88
N ILE A 614 21.41 28.94 7.73
CA ILE A 614 21.40 28.32 6.39
C ILE A 614 22.69 28.57 5.60
N SER A 615 23.58 29.43 6.10
CA SER A 615 24.83 29.77 5.42
C SER A 615 25.83 28.61 5.37
N ALA A 616 25.61 27.59 6.22
CA ALA A 616 26.48 26.43 6.41
C ALA A 616 25.93 25.11 5.82
N LEU A 617 24.84 25.14 5.03
CA LEU A 617 24.24 23.90 4.48
C LEU A 617 25.25 23.12 3.64
N GLY A 618 25.60 21.91 4.06
CA GLY A 618 26.59 21.09 3.38
C GLY A 618 28.05 21.49 3.59
N GLN A 619 28.32 22.53 4.37
CA GLN A 619 29.67 22.94 4.77
C GLN A 619 30.06 22.38 6.14
N GLU A 620 29.08 22.13 7.01
CA GLU A 620 29.26 21.57 8.35
C GLU A 620 28.67 20.16 8.48
N TYR A 621 29.29 19.36 9.34
CA TYR A 621 28.83 18.01 9.69
C TYR A 621 28.22 18.03 11.09
N LYS A 622 26.91 17.75 11.18
CA LYS A 622 26.12 17.83 12.42
C LYS A 622 25.43 16.51 12.76
N GLU A 623 25.39 16.16 14.04
CA GLU A 623 24.64 15.00 14.55
C GLU A 623 23.13 15.23 14.42
N THR A 624 22.64 16.46 14.63
CA THR A 624 21.22 16.86 14.45
C THR A 624 20.71 16.61 13.03
N ASN A 625 21.56 16.80 12.01
CA ASN A 625 21.24 16.47 10.62
C ASN A 625 20.92 14.97 10.48
N TRP A 626 21.78 14.09 11.00
CA TRP A 626 21.56 12.64 11.00
C TRP A 626 20.31 12.24 11.81
N LEU A 627 20.12 12.85 13.00
CA LEU A 627 18.96 12.59 13.86
C LEU A 627 17.64 12.95 13.19
N SER A 628 17.60 14.03 12.40
CA SER A 628 16.38 14.49 11.73
C SER A 628 15.75 13.43 10.83
N TYR A 629 16.54 12.59 10.15
CA TYR A 629 16.02 11.50 9.32
C TYR A 629 15.33 10.43 10.17
N GLY A 630 15.96 10.01 11.28
CA GLY A 630 15.36 9.02 12.19
C GLY A 630 14.03 9.51 12.76
N VAL A 631 13.94 10.79 13.10
CA VAL A 631 12.72 11.43 13.59
C VAL A 631 11.64 11.49 12.50
N VAL A 632 11.96 12.04 11.33
CA VAL A 632 11.02 12.21 10.22
C VAL A 632 10.50 10.87 9.71
N ASP A 633 11.37 9.89 9.48
CA ASP A 633 10.99 8.53 9.06
C ASP A 633 10.06 7.88 10.08
N THR A 634 10.33 8.06 11.37
CA THR A 634 9.49 7.54 12.46
C THR A 634 8.09 8.14 12.44
N ILE A 635 7.97 9.45 12.26
CA ILE A 635 6.67 10.13 12.18
C ILE A 635 5.90 9.66 10.94
N LEU A 636 6.56 9.63 9.77
CA LEU A 636 5.94 9.20 8.51
C LEU A 636 5.46 7.76 8.59
N TYR A 637 6.29 6.85 9.13
CA TYR A 637 5.92 5.46 9.30
C TYR A 637 4.71 5.28 10.23
N ARG A 638 4.69 5.96 11.38
CA ARG A 638 3.56 5.90 12.32
C ARG A 638 2.25 6.33 11.66
N GLY A 639 2.28 7.37 10.83
CA GLY A 639 1.11 7.81 10.03
C GLY A 639 0.62 6.76 9.02
N MET A 640 1.45 5.77 8.68
CA MET A 640 1.21 4.79 7.62
C MET A 640 1.14 3.34 8.09
N ALA A 641 1.41 3.07 9.36
CA ALA A 641 1.65 1.72 9.89
C ALA A 641 0.49 0.74 9.63
N ASP A 642 -0.76 1.19 9.81
CA ASP A 642 -1.95 0.36 9.60
C ASP A 642 -2.14 -0.02 8.12
N ILE A 643 -1.99 0.95 7.21
CA ILE A 643 -2.14 0.71 5.76
C ILE A 643 -1.05 -0.25 5.29
N LEU A 644 0.20 -0.03 5.69
CA LEU A 644 1.32 -0.89 5.32
C LEU A 644 1.15 -2.30 5.89
N SER A 645 0.63 -2.43 7.10
CA SER A 645 0.36 -3.74 7.73
C SER A 645 -0.74 -4.51 7.01
N GLN A 646 -1.84 -3.84 6.66
CA GLN A 646 -2.91 -4.44 5.87
C GLN A 646 -2.42 -4.82 4.46
N PHE A 647 -1.63 -3.95 3.83
CA PHE A 647 -1.05 -4.22 2.51
C PHE A 647 -0.12 -5.44 2.53
N ARG A 648 0.80 -5.52 3.51
CA ARG A 648 1.67 -6.69 3.73
C ARG A 648 0.86 -7.98 3.83
N ALA A 649 -0.19 -7.98 4.65
CA ALA A 649 -1.08 -9.14 4.79
C ALA A 649 -1.77 -9.48 3.45
N SER A 650 -2.22 -8.48 2.69
CA SER A 650 -2.90 -8.67 1.40
C SER A 650 -2.01 -9.34 0.33
N ILE A 651 -0.69 -9.09 0.36
CA ILE A 651 0.27 -9.71 -0.56
C ILE A 651 0.88 -11.01 0.00
N GLY A 652 0.39 -11.49 1.15
CA GLY A 652 0.79 -12.76 1.76
C GLY A 652 2.08 -12.70 2.58
N LEU A 653 2.46 -11.53 3.10
CA LEU A 653 3.52 -11.39 4.09
C LEU A 653 2.91 -11.41 5.51
N SER A 654 3.51 -12.19 6.42
CA SER A 654 3.08 -12.26 7.82
C SER A 654 3.72 -11.16 8.68
N GLY A 655 2.97 -10.70 9.70
CA GLY A 655 3.50 -9.90 10.81
C GLY A 655 3.46 -8.37 10.65
N HIS A 656 3.15 -7.69 11.75
CA HIS A 656 3.39 -6.26 11.92
C HIS A 656 4.90 -6.01 12.02
N ARG A 657 5.42 -5.04 11.29
CA ARG A 657 6.81 -4.58 11.48
C ARG A 657 6.79 -3.37 12.39
N ASN A 658 7.62 -3.36 13.43
CA ASN A 658 7.71 -2.26 14.38
C ASN A 658 8.84 -1.28 14.02
N GLN A 659 9.27 -1.23 12.76
CA GLN A 659 10.48 -0.51 12.35
C GLN A 659 10.18 0.55 11.27
N PRO A 660 10.44 1.84 11.59
CA PRO A 660 10.12 2.96 10.72
C PRO A 660 10.79 3.05 9.34
N SER A 661 12.03 2.59 9.18
CA SER A 661 12.83 2.90 7.99
C SER A 661 13.47 1.67 7.36
N PRO A 662 12.68 0.82 6.66
CA PRO A 662 13.21 -0.35 5.98
C PRO A 662 14.22 0.01 4.87
N LEU A 663 14.13 1.19 4.26
CA LEU A 663 15.10 1.63 3.24
C LEU A 663 16.51 1.78 3.81
N VAL A 664 16.64 2.37 5.00
CA VAL A 664 17.91 2.58 5.68
C VAL A 664 18.45 1.28 6.25
N GLU A 665 17.61 0.50 6.94
CA GLU A 665 18.01 -0.78 7.55
C GLU A 665 18.47 -1.81 6.52
N TRP A 666 17.80 -1.87 5.37
CA TRP A 666 18.16 -2.76 4.27
C TRP A 666 19.24 -2.20 3.35
N GLN A 667 19.68 -0.97 3.59
CA GLN A 667 20.64 -0.27 2.74
C GLN A 667 20.25 -0.34 1.25
N ILE A 668 18.97 -0.07 0.98
CA ILE A 668 18.44 -0.09 -0.39
C ILE A 668 19.23 0.93 -1.24
N PRO A 669 19.82 0.52 -2.37
CA PRO A 669 20.56 1.43 -3.23
C PRO A 669 19.68 2.59 -3.72
N HIS A 670 20.25 3.78 -3.83
CA HIS A 670 19.53 4.99 -4.23
C HIS A 670 20.34 5.77 -5.26
N ILE A 671 19.68 6.12 -6.35
CA ILE A 671 20.20 6.97 -7.42
C ILE A 671 19.61 8.36 -7.30
N TYR A 672 20.46 9.34 -7.12
CA TYR A 672 20.11 10.73 -6.94
C TYR A 672 20.36 11.53 -8.21
N LEU A 673 19.29 12.16 -8.70
CA LEU A 673 19.23 12.76 -10.04
C LEU A 673 19.45 14.29 -10.01
N TRP A 674 20.38 14.75 -9.16
CA TRP A 674 20.79 16.16 -9.11
C TRP A 674 22.25 16.33 -9.52
N ASN A 675 22.61 17.54 -9.93
CA ASN A 675 23.98 17.85 -10.33
C ASN A 675 24.93 17.88 -9.11
N PRO A 676 26.04 17.11 -9.10
CA PRO A 676 26.99 17.11 -7.98
C PRO A 676 27.71 18.46 -7.76
N ALA A 677 27.73 19.35 -8.75
CA ALA A 677 28.22 20.73 -8.60
C ALA A 677 27.25 21.61 -7.79
N LEU A 678 25.95 21.29 -7.79
CA LEU A 678 24.93 21.96 -6.97
C LEU A 678 24.96 21.43 -5.54
N LEU A 679 25.01 20.11 -5.38
CA LEU A 679 25.10 19.46 -4.08
C LEU A 679 26.03 18.26 -4.15
N GLN A 680 27.18 18.35 -3.47
CA GLN A 680 28.16 17.28 -3.43
C GLN A 680 27.62 16.04 -2.73
N LYS A 681 28.09 14.86 -3.16
CA LYS A 681 27.80 13.59 -2.49
C LYS A 681 28.41 13.64 -1.07
N PRO A 682 27.62 13.42 0.00
CA PRO A 682 28.14 13.31 1.35
C PRO A 682 29.21 12.21 1.50
N VAL A 683 30.23 12.48 2.31
CA VAL A 683 31.33 11.53 2.56
C VAL A 683 30.87 10.28 3.31
N ASP A 684 29.79 10.38 4.09
CA ASP A 684 29.20 9.29 4.84
C ASP A 684 28.19 8.46 4.04
N TRP A 685 28.18 8.62 2.72
CA TRP A 685 27.43 7.79 1.77
C TRP A 685 28.35 6.78 1.07
N GLY A 686 27.98 5.50 1.13
CA GLY A 686 28.69 4.42 0.44
C GLY A 686 28.39 4.38 -1.06
N MET A 687 28.87 3.35 -1.75
CA MET A 687 28.66 3.21 -3.20
C MET A 687 27.21 2.92 -3.59
N GLU A 688 26.40 2.42 -2.67
CA GLU A 688 24.97 2.17 -2.86
C GLU A 688 24.14 3.46 -3.03
N LEU A 689 24.66 4.61 -2.59
CA LEU A 689 24.04 5.91 -2.74
C LEU A 689 24.81 6.73 -3.79
N GLN A 690 24.25 6.83 -4.99
CA GLN A 690 24.94 7.42 -6.15
C GLN A 690 24.31 8.75 -6.56
N VAL A 691 25.11 9.81 -6.64
CA VAL A 691 24.70 11.06 -7.31
C VAL A 691 25.06 10.96 -8.80
N ALA A 692 24.03 10.84 -9.64
CA ALA A 692 24.17 10.61 -11.08
C ALA A 692 24.31 11.91 -11.88
N GLY A 693 23.65 12.98 -11.46
CA GLY A 693 23.47 14.19 -12.27
C GLY A 693 22.02 14.38 -12.66
N TYR A 694 21.70 15.57 -13.19
CA TYR A 694 20.35 15.85 -13.68
C TYR A 694 20.07 15.18 -15.03
N VAL A 695 19.01 14.40 -15.08
CA VAL A 695 18.56 13.69 -16.28
C VAL A 695 17.40 14.45 -16.92
N SER A 696 17.49 14.71 -18.22
CA SER A 696 16.46 15.34 -19.03
C SER A 696 16.07 14.49 -20.22
N LEU A 697 14.81 14.60 -20.65
CA LEU A 697 14.24 13.88 -21.77
C LEU A 697 14.41 14.70 -23.06
N ASN A 698 15.22 14.19 -23.99
CA ASN A 698 15.56 14.86 -25.25
C ASN A 698 15.21 14.00 -26.49
N ASP A 699 14.01 13.42 -26.55
CA ASP A 699 13.57 12.62 -27.70
C ASP A 699 12.86 13.45 -28.78
N GLU A 700 12.70 12.90 -29.99
CA GLU A 700 12.06 13.64 -31.10
C GLU A 700 10.62 14.04 -30.80
N ARG A 701 9.91 13.30 -29.93
CA ARG A 701 8.55 13.63 -29.50
C ARG A 701 8.55 14.88 -28.62
N GLU A 702 9.42 14.96 -27.62
CA GLU A 702 9.60 16.17 -26.80
C GLU A 702 10.11 17.34 -27.65
N MET A 703 11.11 17.11 -28.51
CA MET A 703 11.64 18.14 -29.40
C MET A 703 10.55 18.65 -30.38
N SER A 704 9.70 17.77 -30.88
CA SER A 704 8.56 18.14 -31.74
C SER A 704 7.50 18.94 -30.98
N LYS A 705 7.18 18.56 -29.73
CA LYS A 705 6.31 19.38 -28.87
C LYS A 705 6.91 20.77 -28.66
N MET A 706 8.18 20.84 -28.29
CA MET A 706 8.88 22.11 -28.10
C MET A 706 8.88 22.97 -29.38
N ARG A 707 9.05 22.38 -30.57
CA ARG A 707 8.96 23.11 -31.86
C ARG A 707 7.56 23.65 -32.16
N LYS A 708 6.49 23.03 -31.64
CA LYS A 708 5.11 23.53 -31.78
C LYS A 708 4.86 24.77 -30.93
N PHE A 709 5.51 24.88 -29.78
CA PHE A 709 5.43 26.07 -28.93
C PHE A 709 6.24 27.21 -29.55
N LYS A 710 5.54 28.09 -30.28
CA LYS A 710 6.11 29.33 -30.80
C LYS A 710 5.72 30.49 -29.89
N TRP A 711 6.68 31.38 -29.67
CA TRP A 711 6.40 32.64 -29.00
C TRP A 711 5.37 33.40 -29.81
N SER A 712 4.28 33.84 -29.17
CA SER A 712 3.29 34.68 -29.83
C SER A 712 3.95 35.97 -30.31
N ARG A 713 3.34 36.63 -31.30
CA ARG A 713 3.85 37.93 -31.76
C ARG A 713 3.92 38.93 -30.61
N SER A 714 2.90 38.97 -29.75
CA SER A 714 2.87 39.83 -28.56
C SER A 714 3.98 39.52 -27.55
N LEU A 715 4.32 38.25 -27.33
CA LEU A 715 5.42 37.86 -26.43
C LEU A 715 6.79 38.19 -27.03
N ASN A 716 6.97 37.98 -28.34
CA ASN A 716 8.18 38.42 -29.03
C ASN A 716 8.31 39.95 -29.00
N ASP A 717 7.24 40.68 -29.27
CA ASP A 717 7.25 42.14 -29.22
C ASP A 717 7.57 42.62 -27.80
N PHE A 718 6.95 42.02 -26.77
CA PHE A 718 7.24 42.34 -25.36
C PHE A 718 8.72 42.16 -24.99
N THR A 719 9.39 41.13 -25.52
CA THR A 719 10.78 40.80 -25.20
C THR A 719 11.84 41.40 -26.11
N LEU A 720 11.48 41.77 -27.35
CA LEU A 720 12.38 42.38 -28.33
C LEU A 720 12.25 43.91 -28.37
N ALA A 721 11.11 44.47 -27.96
CA ALA A 721 10.89 45.92 -27.97
C ALA A 721 11.71 46.67 -26.90
N THR A 722 12.31 45.95 -25.96
CA THR A 722 12.94 46.54 -24.76
C THR A 722 14.45 46.33 -24.74
N ARG A 723 15.16 47.32 -24.17
CA ARG A 723 16.58 47.18 -23.79
C ARG A 723 16.77 46.59 -22.39
N ASN A 724 15.67 46.35 -21.68
CA ASN A 724 15.66 45.94 -20.29
C ASN A 724 15.83 44.40 -20.19
N PRO A 725 16.57 43.91 -19.18
CA PRO A 725 16.71 42.48 -18.96
C PRO A 725 15.36 41.84 -18.58
N VAL A 726 15.10 40.67 -19.14
CA VAL A 726 13.87 39.90 -18.90
C VAL A 726 14.14 38.83 -17.84
N ILE A 727 13.30 38.75 -16.81
CA ILE A 727 13.35 37.75 -15.74
C ILE A 727 12.11 36.87 -15.85
N TYR A 728 12.29 35.54 -15.78
CA TYR A 728 11.17 34.62 -15.63
C TYR A 728 10.71 34.61 -14.17
N PHE A 729 9.40 34.69 -13.91
CA PHE A 729 8.82 34.65 -12.56
C PHE A 729 7.68 33.63 -12.51
N GLY A 730 8.00 32.42 -12.06
CA GLY A 730 7.07 31.33 -11.83
C GLY A 730 6.59 31.26 -10.37
N VAL A 731 5.29 31.06 -10.14
CA VAL A 731 4.77 30.81 -8.78
C VAL A 731 3.84 29.61 -8.73
N SER A 732 3.95 28.84 -7.65
CA SER A 732 2.91 27.87 -7.29
C SER A 732 1.78 28.61 -6.59
N THR A 733 0.57 28.50 -7.13
CA THR A 733 -0.63 29.16 -6.56
C THR A 733 -1.42 28.23 -5.65
N TYR A 734 -0.97 26.99 -5.47
CA TYR A 734 -1.62 25.95 -4.68
C TYR A 734 -2.07 26.43 -3.27
N SER A 735 -1.30 27.31 -2.64
CA SER A 735 -1.59 27.89 -1.31
C SER A 735 -2.00 29.36 -1.33
N LEU A 736 -2.16 29.97 -2.52
CA LEU A 736 -2.45 31.39 -2.72
C LEU A 736 -3.87 31.60 -3.28
N PRO A 737 -4.80 32.20 -2.51
CA PRO A 737 -6.12 32.60 -3.03
C PRO A 737 -6.00 33.62 -4.18
N SER A 738 -6.93 33.62 -5.14
CA SER A 738 -6.89 34.48 -6.33
C SER A 738 -6.72 35.98 -6.03
N VAL A 739 -7.34 36.49 -4.96
CA VAL A 739 -7.20 37.89 -4.51
C VAL A 739 -5.75 38.24 -4.14
N HIS A 740 -5.00 37.27 -3.62
CA HIS A 740 -3.59 37.46 -3.28
C HIS A 740 -2.68 37.39 -4.52
N LEU A 741 -3.07 36.66 -5.57
CA LEU A 741 -2.33 36.58 -6.82
C LEU A 741 -2.32 37.93 -7.56
N GLU A 742 -3.48 38.60 -7.70
CA GLU A 742 -3.54 39.94 -8.30
C GLU A 742 -2.71 40.96 -7.52
N LYS A 743 -2.77 40.90 -6.18
CA LYS A 743 -1.96 41.77 -5.32
C LYS A 743 -0.46 41.51 -5.50
N LEU A 744 -0.06 40.24 -5.67
CA LEU A 744 1.32 39.86 -5.95
C LEU A 744 1.75 40.37 -7.33
N LEU A 745 0.95 40.17 -8.37
CA LEU A 745 1.24 40.67 -9.73
C LEU A 745 1.45 42.18 -9.76
N ARG A 746 0.61 42.97 -9.06
CA ARG A 746 0.80 44.42 -8.93
C ARG A 746 2.09 44.80 -8.21
N LYS A 747 2.51 44.03 -7.19
CA LYS A 747 3.79 44.24 -6.52
C LYS A 747 4.97 43.91 -7.44
N ILE A 748 4.86 42.83 -8.20
CA ILE A 748 5.87 42.41 -9.18
C ILE A 748 6.01 43.49 -10.27
N ASP A 749 4.90 44.01 -10.80
CA ASP A 749 4.92 45.06 -11.82
C ASP A 749 5.58 46.34 -11.29
N ALA A 750 5.17 46.83 -10.12
CA ALA A 750 5.78 47.99 -9.49
C ALA A 750 7.28 47.79 -9.17
N ALA A 751 7.70 46.58 -8.84
CA ALA A 751 9.11 46.25 -8.63
C ALA A 751 9.88 46.19 -9.95
N ALA A 752 9.25 45.64 -11.01
CA ALA A 752 9.85 45.52 -12.33
C ALA A 752 10.11 46.89 -12.94
N GLU A 753 9.13 47.80 -12.84
CA GLU A 753 9.27 49.22 -13.23
C GLU A 753 10.45 49.89 -12.51
N ARG A 754 10.50 49.76 -11.18
CA ARG A 754 11.56 50.38 -10.35
C ARG A 754 12.96 49.80 -10.59
N ALA A 755 13.05 48.53 -10.94
CA ALA A 755 14.31 47.86 -11.25
C ALA A 755 14.71 47.97 -12.72
N ASN A 756 13.88 48.58 -13.58
CA ASN A 756 14.05 48.61 -15.03
C ASN A 756 14.23 47.20 -15.63
N VAL A 757 13.40 46.24 -15.19
CA VAL A 757 13.39 44.87 -15.72
C VAL A 757 12.01 44.55 -16.29
N GLN A 758 11.94 43.52 -17.12
CA GLN A 758 10.68 42.94 -17.55
C GLN A 758 10.49 41.55 -16.99
N ILE A 759 9.23 41.15 -16.80
CA ILE A 759 8.85 39.89 -16.18
C ILE A 759 8.00 39.07 -17.15
N ILE A 760 8.44 37.85 -17.43
CA ILE A 760 7.58 36.80 -17.96
C ILE A 760 7.03 36.01 -16.79
N PHE A 761 5.74 36.15 -16.51
CA PHE A 761 5.09 35.55 -15.36
C PHE A 761 4.38 34.24 -15.72
N GLN A 762 4.53 33.20 -14.90
CA GLN A 762 3.82 31.92 -15.07
C GLN A 762 3.25 31.42 -13.75
N ALA A 763 1.93 31.20 -13.70
CA ALA A 763 1.30 30.49 -12.60
C ALA A 763 1.30 28.98 -12.86
N ARG A 764 1.76 28.17 -11.90
CA ARG A 764 1.78 26.71 -12.02
C ARG A 764 0.38 26.10 -11.89
N GLU A 765 -0.36 26.48 -10.85
CA GLU A 765 -1.73 26.01 -10.60
C GLU A 765 -2.77 27.17 -10.72
N GLY A 766 -4.08 26.87 -10.66
CA GLY A 766 -5.15 27.89 -10.49
C GLY A 766 -6.50 27.51 -11.10
N ARG A 767 -7.61 28.17 -10.73
CA ARG A 767 -8.93 27.97 -11.40
C ARG A 767 -8.99 28.69 -12.75
N GLU A 768 -9.87 28.26 -13.65
CA GLU A 768 -10.10 28.80 -15.01
C GLU A 768 -10.60 30.27 -15.06
N CYS A 769 -10.43 31.08 -14.00
CA CYS A 769 -11.25 32.27 -13.77
C CYS A 769 -10.47 33.53 -13.36
N HIS A 770 -9.31 33.81 -13.95
CA HIS A 770 -8.75 35.18 -13.97
C HIS A 770 -8.28 35.53 -15.38
N SER A 771 -8.47 36.79 -15.79
CA SER A 771 -7.97 37.31 -17.07
C SER A 771 -6.45 37.43 -17.02
N SER A 772 -5.76 36.99 -18.07
CA SER A 772 -4.30 37.12 -18.20
C SER A 772 -3.84 38.56 -17.93
N TYR A 773 -2.84 38.71 -17.08
CA TYR A 773 -2.26 40.00 -16.71
C TYR A 773 -1.18 40.42 -17.70
N HIS A 774 -1.38 41.56 -18.35
CA HIS A 774 -0.40 42.15 -19.26
C HIS A 774 -0.24 43.65 -18.94
N SER A 775 1.01 44.07 -18.78
CA SER A 775 1.42 45.47 -18.63
C SER A 775 2.70 45.74 -19.44
N GLU A 776 3.25 46.95 -19.37
CA GLU A 776 4.53 47.27 -20.03
C GLU A 776 5.70 46.46 -19.44
N ASN A 777 5.64 46.09 -18.17
CA ASN A 777 6.71 45.38 -17.47
C ASN A 777 6.41 43.90 -17.19
N VAL A 778 5.15 43.45 -17.26
CA VAL A 778 4.78 42.07 -16.94
C VAL A 778 3.95 41.45 -18.06
N TYR A 779 4.34 40.25 -18.48
CA TYR A 779 3.60 39.43 -19.44
C TYR A 779 3.30 38.05 -18.84
N GLU A 780 2.02 37.76 -18.56
CA GLU A 780 1.58 36.44 -18.12
C GLU A 780 1.50 35.45 -19.29
N VAL A 781 2.20 34.32 -19.19
CA VAL A 781 2.11 33.22 -20.16
C VAL A 781 1.10 32.15 -19.72
N GLU A 782 0.62 31.37 -20.68
CA GLU A 782 -0.26 30.24 -20.42
C GLU A 782 0.42 29.20 -19.51
N ARG A 783 -0.36 28.57 -18.64
CA ARG A 783 0.16 27.61 -17.65
C ARG A 783 0.91 26.44 -18.27
N GLY A 784 0.41 25.93 -19.40
CA GLY A 784 1.01 24.81 -20.13
C GLY A 784 2.20 25.20 -21.01
N PHE A 785 2.64 26.46 -21.00
CA PHE A 785 3.80 26.87 -21.78
C PHE A 785 5.09 26.23 -21.21
N PRO A 786 5.89 25.53 -22.01
CA PRO A 786 7.09 24.86 -21.52
C PRO A 786 8.11 25.86 -20.99
N TYR A 787 8.33 25.87 -19.67
CA TYR A 787 9.26 26.80 -19.05
C TYR A 787 10.67 26.62 -19.60
N ALA A 788 11.11 25.40 -19.94
CA ALA A 788 12.39 25.11 -20.59
C ALA A 788 12.72 26.02 -21.79
N LEU A 789 11.70 26.42 -22.57
CA LEU A 789 11.86 27.34 -23.70
C LEU A 789 12.00 28.80 -23.26
N ILE A 790 11.34 29.18 -22.16
CA ILE A 790 11.41 30.50 -21.56
C ILE A 790 12.78 30.68 -20.88
N LEU A 791 13.22 29.70 -20.07
CA LEU A 791 14.45 29.79 -19.28
C LEU A 791 15.68 30.06 -20.16
N ARG A 792 15.72 29.54 -21.39
CA ARG A 792 16.81 29.79 -22.35
C ARG A 792 16.91 31.23 -22.85
N LYS A 793 15.83 32.01 -22.77
CA LYS A 793 15.71 33.35 -23.35
C LYS A 793 15.66 34.49 -22.33
N VAL A 794 15.61 34.17 -21.04
CA VAL A 794 15.63 35.16 -19.95
C VAL A 794 17.04 35.36 -19.41
N ALA A 795 17.24 36.46 -18.68
CA ALA A 795 18.49 36.79 -18.01
C ALA A 795 18.63 36.04 -16.67
N ALA A 796 17.52 35.90 -15.93
CA ALA A 796 17.47 35.21 -14.64
C ALA A 796 16.07 34.62 -14.38
N THR A 797 15.93 33.81 -13.33
CA THR A 797 14.70 33.06 -13.06
C THR A 797 14.31 33.15 -11.59
N ILE A 798 13.05 33.40 -11.28
CA ILE A 798 12.44 33.17 -9.97
C ILE A 798 11.35 32.13 -10.15
N HIS A 799 11.29 31.10 -9.32
CA HIS A 799 10.32 30.01 -9.51
C HIS A 799 9.95 29.29 -8.21
N TRP A 800 8.99 28.37 -8.28
CA TRP A 800 8.46 27.60 -7.13
C TRP A 800 9.39 26.51 -6.57
N GLY A 801 10.63 26.38 -7.04
CA GLY A 801 11.68 25.64 -6.33
C GLY A 801 11.55 24.12 -6.34
N GLU A 802 10.83 23.55 -7.31
CA GLU A 802 10.93 22.11 -7.54
C GLU A 802 12.31 21.75 -8.10
N PRO A 803 12.87 20.58 -7.73
CA PRO A 803 14.20 20.19 -8.17
C PRO A 803 14.39 20.26 -9.70
N ALA A 804 13.39 19.83 -10.46
CA ALA A 804 13.50 19.82 -11.92
C ALA A 804 13.63 21.22 -12.53
N ILE A 805 12.81 22.20 -12.10
CA ILE A 805 12.89 23.56 -12.65
C ILE A 805 14.15 24.30 -12.18
N VAL A 806 14.63 24.02 -10.96
CA VAL A 806 15.92 24.50 -10.45
C VAL A 806 17.05 24.04 -11.35
N GLU A 807 17.13 22.72 -11.60
CA GLU A 807 18.18 22.13 -12.42
C GLU A 807 18.08 22.56 -13.89
N GLU A 808 16.88 22.70 -14.48
CA GLU A 808 16.73 23.23 -15.84
C GLU A 808 17.16 24.70 -15.96
N GLY A 809 16.91 25.52 -14.93
CA GLY A 809 17.39 26.91 -14.87
C GLY A 809 18.91 27.00 -14.80
N LEU A 810 19.52 26.19 -13.93
CA LEU A 810 20.98 26.11 -13.81
C LEU A 810 21.64 25.53 -15.06
N ALA A 811 21.06 24.50 -15.67
CA ALA A 811 21.52 23.96 -16.95
C ALA A 811 21.45 25.00 -18.09
N ALA A 812 20.51 25.94 -18.01
CA ALA A 812 20.42 27.08 -18.93
C ALA A 812 21.38 28.25 -18.58
N GLY A 813 22.20 28.11 -17.54
CA GLY A 813 23.15 29.13 -17.08
C GLY A 813 22.47 30.34 -16.45
N LYS A 814 21.29 30.16 -15.86
CA LYS A 814 20.52 31.27 -15.29
C LYS A 814 20.68 31.30 -13.77
N PRO A 815 21.07 32.45 -13.19
CA PRO A 815 20.98 32.63 -11.75
C PRO A 815 19.52 32.61 -11.34
N LEU A 816 19.25 32.09 -10.14
CA LEU A 816 17.87 31.81 -9.74
C LEU A 816 17.48 32.24 -8.33
N GLY A 817 16.19 32.54 -8.16
CA GLY A 817 15.53 32.75 -6.88
C GLY A 817 14.42 31.72 -6.70
N VAL A 818 14.15 31.36 -5.45
CA VAL A 818 13.11 30.38 -5.12
C VAL A 818 12.04 31.01 -4.26
N CYS A 819 10.79 30.89 -4.69
CA CYS A 819 9.62 31.23 -3.91
C CYS A 819 9.34 30.10 -2.90
N VAL A 820 9.39 30.41 -1.61
CA VAL A 820 9.34 29.39 -0.54
C VAL A 820 8.05 29.43 0.25
N HIS A 821 7.41 28.27 0.35
CA HIS A 821 6.28 27.98 1.22
C HIS A 821 6.41 26.63 1.93
N LEU A 822 7.15 25.69 1.32
CA LEU A 822 7.36 24.33 1.81
C LEU A 822 8.83 24.10 2.19
N SER A 823 9.11 23.17 3.11
CA SER A 823 10.47 22.83 3.52
C SER A 823 11.35 22.40 2.35
N SER A 824 10.80 21.67 1.38
CA SER A 824 11.52 21.26 0.17
C SER A 824 11.96 22.43 -0.71
N GLN A 825 11.13 23.46 -0.84
CA GLN A 825 11.45 24.67 -1.59
C GLN A 825 12.50 25.51 -0.85
N TYR A 826 12.35 25.61 0.47
CA TYR A 826 13.33 26.27 1.33
C TYR A 826 14.70 25.59 1.23
N TYR A 827 14.71 24.26 1.28
CA TYR A 827 15.90 23.45 1.07
C TYR A 827 16.56 23.74 -0.29
N ALA A 828 15.78 23.69 -1.39
CA ALA A 828 16.29 23.97 -2.73
C ALA A 828 16.88 25.39 -2.86
N ALA A 829 16.23 26.38 -2.25
CA ALA A 829 16.72 27.76 -2.19
C ALA A 829 18.10 27.83 -1.50
N CYS A 830 18.23 27.18 -0.35
CA CYS A 830 19.48 27.17 0.43
C CYS A 830 20.62 26.47 -0.32
N MET A 831 20.34 25.37 -1.03
CA MET A 831 21.34 24.74 -1.89
C MET A 831 21.87 25.71 -2.94
N CYS A 832 20.98 26.44 -3.62
CA CYS A 832 21.38 27.37 -4.68
C CYS A 832 22.19 28.56 -4.14
N VAL A 833 21.81 29.08 -2.96
CA VAL A 833 22.56 30.13 -2.26
C VAL A 833 23.96 29.63 -1.89
N THR A 834 24.06 28.44 -1.30
CA THR A 834 25.33 27.87 -0.86
C THR A 834 26.26 27.55 -2.03
N ALA A 835 25.69 27.06 -3.14
CA ALA A 835 26.40 26.86 -4.39
C ALA A 835 26.80 28.18 -5.09
N GLY A 836 26.34 29.33 -4.58
CA GLY A 836 26.68 30.64 -5.13
C GLY A 836 26.05 30.92 -6.49
N VAL A 837 24.90 30.31 -6.78
CA VAL A 837 24.15 30.45 -8.04
C VAL A 837 22.72 30.96 -7.84
N GLY A 838 22.29 31.11 -6.59
CA GLY A 838 20.99 31.64 -6.24
C GLY A 838 21.02 32.73 -5.18
N ILE A 839 19.87 33.38 -5.03
CA ILE A 839 19.62 34.45 -4.04
C ILE A 839 18.83 33.91 -2.83
N PRO A 840 18.81 34.63 -1.69
CA PRO A 840 18.06 34.22 -0.52
C PRO A 840 16.59 33.89 -0.81
N PRO A 841 15.98 32.96 -0.04
CA PRO A 841 14.60 32.54 -0.22
C PRO A 841 13.60 33.71 -0.26
N ILE A 842 12.62 33.65 -1.18
CA ILE A 842 11.59 34.67 -1.32
C ILE A 842 10.27 34.14 -0.75
N ASP A 843 9.81 34.70 0.37
CA ASP A 843 8.47 34.43 0.88
C ASP A 843 7.44 35.35 0.21
N LEU A 844 6.55 34.77 -0.60
CA LEU A 844 5.52 35.52 -1.33
C LEU A 844 4.53 36.24 -0.40
N LYS A 845 4.38 35.81 0.86
CA LYS A 845 3.45 36.44 1.82
C LYS A 845 4.02 37.74 2.39
N SER A 846 5.31 37.76 2.71
CA SER A 846 6.00 38.89 3.34
C SER A 846 6.73 39.80 2.35
N CYS A 847 6.94 39.38 1.10
CA CYS A 847 7.66 40.18 0.11
C CYS A 847 7.07 41.59 -0.10
N THR A 848 7.96 42.57 -0.20
CA THR A 848 7.67 43.98 -0.50
C THR A 848 8.17 44.34 -1.90
N VAL A 849 7.77 45.49 -2.41
CA VAL A 849 8.30 46.00 -3.68
C VAL A 849 9.82 46.19 -3.57
N ASP A 850 10.32 46.74 -2.47
CA ASP A 850 11.76 46.97 -2.26
C ASP A 850 12.56 45.66 -2.17
N SER A 851 12.00 44.63 -1.51
CA SER A 851 12.66 43.32 -1.45
C SER A 851 12.73 42.66 -2.82
N LEU A 852 11.69 42.80 -3.65
CA LEU A 852 11.68 42.28 -5.02
C LEU A 852 12.66 43.04 -5.94
N VAL A 853 12.73 44.38 -5.84
CA VAL A 853 13.74 45.18 -6.54
C VAL A 853 15.15 44.71 -6.18
N THR A 854 15.41 44.49 -4.89
CA THR A 854 16.70 43.97 -4.41
C THR A 854 17.00 42.60 -5.01
N ALA A 855 16.02 41.69 -5.01
CA ALA A 855 16.14 40.36 -5.60
C ALA A 855 16.46 40.43 -7.10
N PHE A 856 15.78 41.29 -7.86
CA PHE A 856 16.03 41.47 -9.29
C PHE A 856 17.45 41.97 -9.57
N HIS A 857 17.94 42.95 -8.80
CA HIS A 857 19.31 43.43 -8.93
C HIS A 857 20.35 42.36 -8.55
N GLN A 858 20.12 41.59 -7.49
CA GLN A 858 21.01 40.50 -7.08
C GLN A 858 21.10 39.42 -8.16
N LEU A 859 19.98 39.04 -8.77
CA LEU A 859 19.94 38.05 -9.85
C LEU A 859 20.71 38.50 -11.10
N LEU A 860 20.75 39.80 -11.36
CA LEU A 860 21.45 40.38 -12.51
C LEU A 860 22.90 40.79 -12.19
N ALA A 861 23.38 40.54 -10.97
CA ALA A 861 24.75 40.84 -10.59
C ALA A 861 25.73 40.00 -11.44
N PRO A 862 26.78 40.62 -12.04
CA PRO A 862 27.70 39.92 -12.93
C PRO A 862 28.32 38.66 -12.31
N GLU A 863 28.73 38.74 -11.04
CA GLU A 863 29.35 37.62 -10.31
C GLU A 863 28.41 36.41 -10.16
N LEU A 864 27.11 36.64 -10.02
CA LEU A 864 26.12 35.55 -9.88
C LEU A 864 25.82 34.92 -11.24
N VAL A 865 25.71 35.75 -12.28
CA VAL A 865 25.52 35.31 -13.67
C VAL A 865 26.72 34.48 -14.15
N GLU A 866 27.95 34.93 -13.87
CA GLU A 866 29.17 34.20 -14.22
C GLU A 866 29.24 32.83 -13.52
N ARG A 867 28.92 32.78 -12.22
CA ARG A 867 28.86 31.52 -11.46
C ARG A 867 27.80 30.56 -11.99
N ALA A 868 26.59 31.04 -12.27
CA ALA A 868 25.53 30.21 -12.86
C ALA A 868 25.93 29.69 -14.25
N THR A 869 26.57 30.53 -15.07
CA THR A 869 27.08 30.14 -16.40
C THR A 869 28.20 29.11 -16.31
N ALA A 870 29.12 29.26 -15.36
CA ALA A 870 30.18 28.29 -15.11
C ALA A 870 29.60 26.95 -14.61
N MET A 871 28.61 27.00 -13.71
CA MET A 871 27.91 25.82 -13.22
C MET A 871 27.18 25.07 -14.35
N ALA A 872 26.56 25.77 -15.30
CA ALA A 872 25.90 25.16 -16.45
C ALA A 872 26.82 24.24 -17.27
N GLN A 873 28.12 24.52 -17.31
CA GLN A 873 29.10 23.69 -18.02
C GLN A 873 29.28 22.30 -17.39
N THR A 874 28.88 22.13 -16.14
CA THR A 874 28.92 20.83 -15.43
C THR A 874 27.70 19.95 -15.75
N PHE A 875 26.66 20.51 -16.37
CA PHE A 875 25.46 19.78 -16.73
C PHE A 875 25.69 18.98 -18.02
N SER A 876 25.58 17.65 -17.90
CA SER A 876 25.54 16.75 -19.04
C SER A 876 24.47 15.70 -18.81
N SER A 877 23.31 15.90 -19.45
CA SER A 877 22.15 15.00 -19.30
C SER A 877 22.47 13.57 -19.76
N ASP A 878 23.25 13.41 -20.84
CA ASP A 878 23.60 12.10 -21.37
C ASP A 878 24.57 11.36 -20.43
N GLN A 879 25.58 12.06 -19.90
CA GLN A 879 26.48 11.47 -18.90
C GLN A 879 25.73 11.13 -17.61
N ALA A 880 24.79 11.99 -17.18
CA ALA A 880 23.96 11.73 -16.00
C ALA A 880 23.08 10.48 -16.20
N LEU A 881 22.49 10.32 -17.39
CA LEU A 881 21.68 9.16 -17.75
C LEU A 881 22.51 7.87 -17.75
N GLU A 882 23.66 7.86 -18.43
CA GLU A 882 24.55 6.69 -18.44
C GLU A 882 25.05 6.35 -17.04
N LYS A 883 25.34 7.36 -16.21
CA LYS A 883 25.75 7.16 -14.82
C LYS A 883 24.61 6.59 -13.96
N ALA A 884 23.37 7.04 -14.16
CA ALA A 884 22.20 6.49 -13.48
C ALA A 884 21.96 5.03 -13.86
N VAL A 885 22.03 4.69 -15.14
CA VAL A 885 21.85 3.31 -15.64
C VAL A 885 23.02 2.40 -15.21
N SER A 886 24.25 2.90 -15.26
CA SER A 886 25.43 2.17 -14.76
C SER A 886 25.32 1.90 -13.26
N ALA A 887 24.86 2.88 -12.48
CA ALA A 887 24.61 2.71 -11.05
C ALA A 887 23.50 1.68 -10.79
N PHE A 888 22.46 1.66 -11.64
CA PHE A 888 21.43 0.64 -11.56
C PHE A 888 22.04 -0.76 -11.76
N TYR A 889 22.83 -0.98 -12.81
CA TYR A 889 23.47 -2.28 -13.05
C TYR A 889 24.50 -2.67 -11.99
N SER A 890 25.29 -1.74 -11.47
CA SER A 890 26.30 -2.03 -10.43
C SER A 890 25.71 -2.49 -9.10
N ASN A 891 24.44 -2.17 -8.87
CA ASN A 891 23.71 -2.58 -7.68
C ASN A 891 22.86 -3.84 -7.90
N LEU A 892 22.93 -4.48 -9.07
CA LEU A 892 22.20 -5.73 -9.33
C LEU A 892 22.96 -6.95 -8.80
N PRO A 893 22.25 -7.91 -8.19
CA PRO A 893 22.80 -9.19 -7.75
C PRO A 893 22.98 -10.15 -8.94
N LEU A 894 23.72 -9.75 -9.99
CA LEU A 894 23.72 -10.45 -11.30
C LEU A 894 24.05 -11.94 -11.20
N ARG A 895 25.03 -12.32 -10.37
CA ARG A 895 25.40 -13.72 -10.15
C ARG A 895 24.23 -14.56 -9.61
N ALA A 896 23.43 -14.00 -8.70
CA ALA A 896 22.24 -14.64 -8.18
C ALA A 896 21.10 -14.63 -9.21
N MET A 897 21.02 -13.61 -10.07
CA MET A 897 19.95 -13.49 -11.06
C MET A 897 20.11 -14.40 -12.27
N ARG A 898 21.33 -14.79 -12.65
CA ARG A 898 21.59 -15.56 -13.88
C ARG A 898 21.20 -17.03 -13.76
N CYS A 899 20.66 -17.57 -14.85
CA CYS A 899 20.55 -19.00 -15.08
C CYS A 899 21.94 -19.60 -15.31
N ASP A 900 22.20 -20.78 -14.74
CA ASP A 900 23.51 -21.43 -14.81
C ASP A 900 23.76 -22.11 -16.16
N LEU A 901 22.71 -22.34 -16.95
CA LEU A 901 22.80 -22.92 -18.29
C LEU A 901 22.80 -21.88 -19.41
N ASP A 902 22.27 -20.70 -19.13
CA ASP A 902 22.22 -19.56 -20.05
C ASP A 902 22.31 -18.26 -19.25
N GLU A 903 23.51 -17.69 -19.18
CA GLU A 903 23.77 -16.46 -18.42
C GLU A 903 23.02 -15.23 -18.95
N THR A 904 22.44 -15.30 -20.15
CA THR A 904 21.62 -14.22 -20.72
C THR A 904 20.17 -14.21 -20.22
N LYS A 905 19.79 -15.23 -19.44
CA LYS A 905 18.43 -15.43 -18.92
C LYS A 905 18.37 -15.33 -17.40
N VAL A 906 17.25 -14.82 -16.90
CA VAL A 906 16.99 -14.73 -15.46
C VAL A 906 16.55 -16.07 -14.88
N ALA A 907 17.17 -16.48 -13.79
CA ALA A 907 16.81 -17.66 -13.01
C ALA A 907 15.47 -17.50 -12.29
N ARG A 908 14.67 -18.56 -12.33
CA ARG A 908 13.28 -18.62 -11.86
C ARG A 908 12.97 -19.88 -11.08
N ILE A 909 13.68 -20.95 -11.37
CA ILE A 909 13.50 -22.26 -10.76
C ILE A 909 14.85 -22.70 -10.22
N TYR A 910 14.84 -23.32 -9.05
CA TYR A 910 16.01 -23.92 -8.46
C TYR A 910 15.80 -25.43 -8.39
N ASP A 911 16.74 -26.15 -8.99
CA ASP A 911 16.85 -27.60 -8.88
C ASP A 911 17.75 -27.93 -7.68
N PRO A 912 17.18 -28.39 -6.54
CA PRO A 912 17.95 -28.64 -5.33
C PRO A 912 18.83 -29.90 -5.41
N ARG A 913 18.63 -30.78 -6.40
CA ARG A 913 19.39 -32.03 -6.52
C ARG A 913 20.71 -31.83 -7.22
N LEU A 914 20.70 -30.95 -8.22
CA LEU A 914 21.88 -30.57 -9.00
C LEU A 914 22.44 -29.20 -8.59
N GLU A 915 21.76 -28.51 -7.66
CA GLU A 915 22.07 -27.16 -7.20
C GLU A 915 22.11 -26.14 -8.35
N LEU A 916 21.20 -26.27 -9.32
CA LEU A 916 21.15 -25.44 -10.52
C LEU A 916 20.06 -24.37 -10.47
N LYS A 917 20.43 -23.14 -10.84
CA LYS A 917 19.53 -22.04 -11.14
C LYS A 917 19.11 -22.11 -12.61
N LEU A 918 17.83 -22.31 -12.85
CA LEU A 918 17.26 -22.45 -14.20
C LEU A 918 16.33 -21.29 -14.54
N SER A 919 16.39 -20.81 -15.79
CA SER A 919 15.31 -19.99 -16.34
C SER A 919 14.08 -20.85 -16.61
N PHE A 920 12.91 -20.23 -16.85
CA PHE A 920 11.72 -20.99 -17.26
C PHE A 920 11.93 -21.70 -18.60
N GLU A 921 12.65 -21.10 -19.55
CA GLU A 921 12.94 -21.76 -20.83
C GLU A 921 13.83 -22.98 -20.64
N ALA A 922 14.91 -22.83 -19.84
CA ALA A 922 15.82 -23.92 -19.53
C ALA A 922 15.11 -25.08 -18.82
N TYR A 923 14.24 -24.75 -17.87
CA TYR A 923 13.40 -25.73 -17.18
C TYR A 923 12.51 -26.52 -18.15
N LEU A 924 11.78 -25.84 -19.04
CA LEU A 924 10.89 -26.48 -20.01
C LEU A 924 11.66 -27.32 -21.04
N ALA A 925 12.81 -26.84 -21.48
CA ALA A 925 13.67 -27.56 -22.43
C ALA A 925 14.19 -28.88 -21.86
N LEU A 926 14.53 -28.90 -20.56
CA LEU A 926 15.09 -30.07 -19.88
C LEU A 926 14.03 -31.05 -19.38
N GLN A 927 12.77 -30.64 -19.25
CA GLN A 927 11.68 -31.47 -18.73
C GLN A 927 11.62 -32.91 -19.31
N PRO A 928 11.83 -33.14 -20.64
CA PRO A 928 11.78 -34.50 -21.20
C PRO A 928 12.99 -35.41 -20.85
N ILE A 929 14.10 -34.82 -20.41
CA ILE A 929 15.38 -35.51 -20.19
C ILE A 929 15.67 -35.63 -18.68
N ARG A 930 15.04 -34.79 -17.85
CA ARG A 930 15.11 -34.88 -16.39
C ARG A 930 14.38 -36.15 -15.95
N GLY A 931 15.12 -37.13 -15.43
CA GLY A 931 14.60 -38.43 -15.00
C GLY A 931 13.80 -38.42 -13.69
N HIS A 932 13.07 -37.34 -13.37
CA HIS A 932 12.31 -37.20 -12.13
C HIS A 932 11.11 -36.25 -12.26
N ASP A 933 10.13 -36.40 -11.36
CA ASP A 933 8.89 -35.60 -11.33
C ASP A 933 9.11 -34.13 -10.92
N ASP A 934 8.29 -33.23 -11.46
CA ASP A 934 8.29 -31.76 -11.28
C ASP A 934 8.00 -31.29 -9.84
N THR A 935 7.63 -32.19 -8.92
CA THR A 935 7.15 -31.84 -7.56
C THR A 935 8.24 -31.41 -6.59
N ASP A 936 9.52 -31.60 -6.95
CA ASP A 936 10.68 -31.30 -6.11
C ASP A 936 11.33 -29.94 -6.42
N ASP A 937 10.89 -29.27 -7.49
CA ASP A 937 11.47 -28.00 -7.93
C ASP A 937 10.93 -26.81 -7.14
N VAL A 938 11.83 -25.88 -6.78
CA VAL A 938 11.50 -24.76 -5.90
C VAL A 938 11.52 -23.45 -6.70
N ALA A 939 10.50 -22.62 -6.50
CA ALA A 939 10.50 -21.25 -7.02
C ALA A 939 11.74 -20.50 -6.50
N TYR A 940 12.60 -20.07 -7.43
CA TYR A 940 13.82 -19.36 -7.11
C TYR A 940 13.55 -17.87 -6.94
N LYS A 941 14.12 -17.30 -5.90
CA LYS A 941 14.17 -15.86 -5.64
C LYS A 941 15.64 -15.50 -5.57
N PRO A 942 16.15 -14.47 -6.26
CA PRO A 942 17.56 -14.08 -6.18
C PRO A 942 17.92 -13.42 -4.84
N LEU A 943 16.95 -12.81 -4.14
CA LEU A 943 17.19 -12.15 -2.86
C LEU A 943 16.26 -12.65 -1.75
N TRP A 944 16.82 -12.72 -0.55
CA TRP A 944 16.09 -12.98 0.68
C TRP A 944 16.12 -11.78 1.61
N TYR A 945 14.92 -11.35 2.02
CA TYR A 945 14.69 -10.20 2.90
C TYR A 945 14.31 -10.71 4.30
N ASP A 946 15.25 -10.65 5.23
CA ASP A 946 15.07 -11.19 6.60
C ASP A 946 14.38 -10.20 7.55
N GLY A 947 14.30 -8.94 7.12
CA GLY A 947 13.68 -7.85 7.87
C GLY A 947 14.57 -7.21 8.94
N ARG A 948 15.86 -7.54 9.01
CA ARG A 948 16.80 -6.99 10.02
C ARG A 948 18.17 -6.60 9.45
N ARG A 949 18.51 -7.04 8.25
CA ARG A 949 19.80 -6.83 7.60
C ARG A 949 19.61 -6.49 6.11
N PRO A 950 20.66 -5.98 5.44
CA PRO A 950 20.68 -5.89 3.99
C PRO A 950 20.27 -7.24 3.35
N PRO A 951 19.51 -7.22 2.23
CA PRO A 951 19.03 -8.43 1.58
C PRO A 951 20.22 -9.31 1.16
N LYS A 952 20.12 -10.61 1.43
CA LYS A 952 21.16 -11.58 1.07
C LYS A 952 20.87 -12.22 -0.28
N PHE A 953 21.92 -12.58 -1.01
CA PHE A 953 21.78 -13.46 -2.17
C PHE A 953 21.16 -14.78 -1.71
N SER A 954 20.15 -15.22 -2.43
CA SER A 954 19.44 -16.45 -2.15
C SER A 954 20.20 -17.59 -2.83
N LEU A 955 21.24 -18.05 -2.15
CA LEU A 955 21.83 -19.37 -2.30
C LEU A 955 21.98 -19.87 -0.87
N ARG A 956 21.13 -20.79 -0.45
CA ARG A 956 21.18 -21.28 0.94
C ARG A 956 22.57 -21.90 1.19
N ASP A 957 23.32 -21.32 2.11
CA ASP A 957 24.54 -21.87 2.74
C ASP A 957 25.74 -22.23 1.84
N ILE A 958 25.93 -21.56 0.70
CA ILE A 958 27.23 -21.63 -0.02
C ILE A 958 28.16 -20.56 0.56
N ALA A 959 28.97 -20.94 1.55
CA ALA A 959 29.90 -20.06 2.27
C ALA A 959 30.99 -19.41 1.39
N GLU A 960 31.16 -19.87 0.14
CA GLU A 960 32.18 -19.38 -0.80
C GLU A 960 31.67 -18.22 -1.70
N ASP A 961 30.38 -17.88 -1.65
CA ASP A 961 29.74 -16.91 -2.56
C ASP A 961 29.28 -15.60 -1.91
N GLU A 962 29.37 -15.47 -0.57
CA GLU A 962 29.18 -14.17 0.10
C GLU A 962 30.43 -13.31 -0.12
N GLU A 963 30.38 -12.31 -1.02
CA GLU A 963 31.36 -11.24 -0.97
C GLU A 963 31.25 -10.55 0.41
N PRO A 964 32.36 -10.42 1.17
CA PRO A 964 32.32 -9.73 2.45
C PRO A 964 31.78 -8.31 2.25
N GLN A 965 30.65 -7.99 2.87
CA GLN A 965 30.10 -6.64 2.85
C GLN A 965 30.97 -5.74 3.71
N ASP A 966 31.44 -4.63 3.15
CA ASP A 966 32.25 -3.66 3.88
C ASP A 966 31.41 -3.07 5.02
N VAL A 967 31.93 -3.16 6.25
CA VAL A 967 31.23 -2.64 7.43
C VAL A 967 31.35 -1.12 7.44
N LYS A 968 30.21 -0.42 7.43
CA LYS A 968 30.16 1.03 7.53
C LYS A 968 30.70 1.50 8.90
N PRO A 969 31.46 2.59 8.96
CA PRO A 969 31.81 3.25 10.23
C PRO A 969 30.58 3.55 11.07
N THR A 970 30.73 3.60 12.40
CA THR A 970 29.58 3.85 13.28
C THR A 970 29.18 5.32 13.27
N ARG A 971 27.86 5.59 13.24
CA ARG A 971 27.33 6.95 13.36
C ARG A 971 27.17 7.43 14.81
N GLY A 972 27.48 6.60 15.81
CA GLY A 972 27.53 6.98 17.23
C GLY A 972 26.17 7.13 17.92
N LEU A 973 25.20 7.82 17.30
CA LEU A 973 23.84 7.97 17.82
C LEU A 973 22.84 7.02 17.13
N ASP A 974 22.06 6.30 17.94
CA ASP A 974 20.93 5.50 17.49
C ASP A 974 19.70 6.41 17.32
N SER A 975 19.66 7.11 16.18
CA SER A 975 18.62 8.09 15.85
C SER A 975 17.21 7.50 15.92
N LEU A 976 17.07 6.24 15.51
CA LEU A 976 15.80 5.52 15.53
C LEU A 976 15.33 5.25 16.96
N ARG A 977 16.20 4.73 17.82
CA ARG A 977 15.87 4.46 19.22
C ARG A 977 15.54 5.74 19.98
N MET A 978 16.29 6.82 19.74
CA MET A 978 16.02 8.12 20.34
C MET A 978 14.64 8.65 19.92
N ALA A 979 14.34 8.64 18.61
CA ALA A 979 13.03 9.04 18.10
C ALA A 979 11.89 8.19 18.70
N LEU A 980 12.02 6.87 18.68
CA LEU A 980 11.01 5.95 19.24
C LEU A 980 10.75 6.20 20.73
N SER A 981 11.79 6.50 21.52
CA SER A 981 11.66 6.78 22.95
C SER A 981 10.82 8.03 23.23
N VAL A 982 11.07 9.11 22.49
CA VAL A 982 10.38 10.41 22.62
C VAL A 982 8.90 10.28 22.24
N PHE A 983 8.61 9.53 21.18
CA PHE A 983 7.24 9.33 20.77
C PHE A 983 6.50 8.25 21.57
N SER A 984 7.20 7.41 22.35
CA SER A 984 6.56 6.44 23.26
C SER A 984 6.15 7.05 24.60
N SER A 985 6.83 8.10 25.07
CA SER A 985 6.51 8.79 26.33
C SER A 985 5.29 9.72 26.23
N ARG A 986 4.92 10.17 25.03
CA ARG A 986 3.71 10.98 24.77
C ARG A 986 2.41 10.15 24.68
N ASP A 987 2.51 8.83 24.49
CA ASP A 987 1.38 7.91 24.29
C ASP A 987 0.81 7.32 25.60
N SER A 988 1.25 7.79 26.78
CA SER A 988 0.83 7.24 28.09
C SER A 988 -0.64 7.50 28.48
N SER A 989 -1.49 7.98 27.57
CA SER A 989 -2.95 8.09 27.75
C SER A 989 -3.79 7.14 26.90
N GLU A 990 -3.19 6.24 26.10
CA GLU A 990 -3.94 5.18 25.40
C GLU A 990 -3.34 3.82 25.73
N SER A 991 -4.13 2.97 26.39
CA SER A 991 -3.72 1.61 26.75
C SER A 991 -3.60 0.73 25.51
N ILE A 992 -2.36 0.44 25.14
CA ILE A 992 -2.00 -0.55 24.11
C ILE A 992 -2.36 -1.95 24.66
N PRO A 993 -3.12 -2.79 23.93
CA PRO A 993 -3.37 -4.17 24.34
C PRO A 993 -2.09 -5.00 24.24
N GLU A 994 -1.78 -5.77 25.28
CA GLU A 994 -0.65 -6.71 25.30
C GLU A 994 -0.70 -7.72 24.14
N ALA A 995 0.46 -7.94 23.53
CA ALA A 995 0.66 -8.91 22.46
C ALA A 995 0.43 -10.36 22.96
N PRO A 996 -0.25 -11.23 22.18
CA PRO A 996 -0.35 -12.64 22.52
C PRO A 996 1.01 -13.33 22.35
N LYS A 997 1.35 -14.17 23.33
CA LYS A 997 2.56 -15.02 23.32
C LYS A 997 2.58 -15.91 22.08
N ARG A 998 3.78 -16.01 21.49
CA ARG A 998 4.16 -16.84 20.33
C ARG A 998 3.46 -18.20 20.31
N MET A 999 2.65 -18.45 19.28
CA MET A 999 2.35 -19.78 18.79
C MET A 999 3.05 -20.02 17.46
N SER A 1000 3.75 -21.14 17.36
CA SER A 1000 4.51 -21.62 16.21
C SER A 1000 3.66 -21.61 14.94
N SER A 1001 4.19 -20.94 13.91
CA SER A 1001 3.62 -20.82 12.57
C SER A 1001 3.66 -22.16 11.85
N ARG A 1002 2.50 -22.75 11.54
CA ARG A 1002 2.37 -23.73 10.44
C ARG A 1002 1.81 -23.04 9.20
N MET A 1003 2.47 -23.37 8.10
CA MET A 1003 2.61 -22.66 6.83
C MET A 1003 1.32 -22.20 6.15
N ALA A 1004 1.40 -21.01 5.54
CA ALA A 1004 0.45 -20.48 4.57
C ALA A 1004 0.31 -21.42 3.36
N SER A 1005 -0.92 -21.83 3.04
CA SER A 1005 -1.24 -22.52 1.79
C SER A 1005 -1.22 -21.51 0.63
N ARG A 1006 -0.47 -21.85 -0.42
CA ARG A 1006 -0.23 -21.05 -1.63
C ARG A 1006 -1.41 -21.22 -2.58
N VAL A 1007 -2.11 -20.13 -2.89
CA VAL A 1007 -2.98 -20.06 -4.07
C VAL A 1007 -2.08 -20.11 -5.31
N ALA A 1008 -2.17 -21.18 -6.10
CA ALA A 1008 -1.52 -21.26 -7.40
C ALA A 1008 -2.27 -20.35 -8.39
N MET A 1009 -1.63 -19.27 -8.83
CA MET A 1009 -2.08 -18.53 -10.00
C MET A 1009 -1.85 -19.41 -11.22
N ILE A 1010 -2.91 -19.67 -12.00
CA ILE A 1010 -2.77 -20.25 -13.33
C ILE A 1010 -2.12 -19.15 -14.19
N VAL A 1011 -0.81 -19.29 -14.41
CA VAL A 1011 -0.07 -18.52 -15.40
C VAL A 1011 -0.21 -19.29 -16.70
N GLU A 1012 -0.79 -18.69 -17.74
CA GLU A 1012 -0.68 -19.23 -19.10
C GLU A 1012 0.80 -19.51 -19.38
N ARG A 1013 1.13 -20.74 -19.79
CA ARG A 1013 2.51 -21.10 -20.10
C ARG A 1013 3.02 -20.13 -21.16
N PRO A 1014 4.05 -19.32 -20.87
CA PRO A 1014 4.54 -18.38 -21.87
C PRO A 1014 5.00 -19.17 -23.09
N THR A 1015 4.53 -18.81 -24.27
CA THR A 1015 5.07 -19.31 -25.53
C THR A 1015 6.42 -18.62 -25.75
N PHE A 1016 7.48 -19.27 -25.28
CA PHE A 1016 8.85 -18.74 -25.37
C PHE A 1016 9.41 -18.78 -26.80
N TRP A 1017 8.91 -19.69 -27.63
CA TRP A 1017 9.33 -19.89 -29.00
C TRP A 1017 8.17 -19.58 -29.94
N LYS A 1018 8.43 -18.78 -30.98
CA LYS A 1018 7.40 -18.40 -31.96
C LYS A 1018 7.29 -19.45 -33.06
N THR A 1019 8.33 -20.25 -33.26
CA THR A 1019 8.36 -21.32 -34.26
C THR A 1019 8.93 -22.63 -33.67
N ALA A 1020 8.56 -23.76 -34.26
CA ALA A 1020 9.09 -25.07 -33.87
C ALA A 1020 10.60 -25.20 -34.11
N GLN A 1021 11.15 -24.46 -35.08
CA GLN A 1021 12.58 -24.43 -35.38
C GLN A 1021 13.37 -23.74 -34.26
N GLU A 1022 12.89 -22.57 -33.78
CA GLU A 1022 13.48 -21.86 -32.65
C GLU A 1022 13.47 -22.72 -31.38
N GLU A 1023 12.37 -23.44 -31.12
CA GLU A 1023 12.27 -24.36 -29.99
C GLU A 1023 13.30 -25.48 -30.08
N LEU A 1024 13.46 -26.09 -31.26
CA LEU A 1024 14.40 -27.19 -31.47
C LEU A 1024 15.86 -26.76 -31.28
N GLU A 1025 16.23 -25.58 -31.80
CA GLU A 1025 17.56 -25.00 -31.66
C GLU A 1025 17.88 -24.64 -30.20
N ALA A 1026 16.93 -23.99 -29.51
CA ALA A 1026 17.07 -23.64 -28.10
C ALA A 1026 17.19 -24.90 -27.22
N ARG A 1027 16.34 -25.92 -27.45
CA ARG A 1027 16.42 -27.20 -26.73
C ARG A 1027 17.77 -27.86 -26.92
N ARG A 1028 18.29 -27.92 -28.15
CA ARG A 1028 19.61 -28.51 -28.44
C ARG A 1028 20.72 -27.79 -27.65
N ALA A 1029 20.78 -26.46 -27.72
CA ALA A 1029 21.80 -25.67 -27.03
C ALA A 1029 21.75 -25.84 -25.50
N ILE A 1030 20.54 -25.81 -24.92
CA ILE A 1030 20.32 -25.98 -23.47
C ILE A 1030 20.70 -27.40 -23.02
N THR A 1031 20.33 -28.42 -23.79
CA THR A 1031 20.71 -29.81 -23.48
C THR A 1031 22.22 -30.01 -23.53
N GLU A 1032 22.92 -29.46 -24.53
CA GLU A 1032 24.38 -29.50 -24.59
C GLU A 1032 25.05 -28.79 -23.40
N ALA A 1033 24.51 -27.64 -22.97
CA ALA A 1033 25.01 -26.92 -21.79
C ALA A 1033 24.78 -27.74 -20.51
N TYR A 1034 23.60 -28.34 -20.37
CA TYR A 1034 23.25 -29.21 -19.25
C TYR A 1034 24.17 -30.45 -19.16
N GLU A 1035 24.45 -31.11 -20.29
CA GLU A 1035 25.38 -32.25 -20.33
C GLU A 1035 26.80 -31.85 -19.91
N LYS A 1036 27.29 -30.67 -20.32
CA LYS A 1036 28.60 -30.15 -19.89
C LYS A 1036 28.67 -29.93 -18.38
N VAL A 1037 27.59 -29.42 -17.77
CA VAL A 1037 27.51 -29.24 -16.30
C VAL A 1037 27.53 -30.58 -15.59
N LEU A 1038 26.79 -31.58 -16.10
CA LEU A 1038 26.80 -32.94 -15.54
C LEU A 1038 28.18 -33.62 -15.68
N GLN A 1039 28.91 -33.38 -16.77
CA GLN A 1039 30.28 -33.88 -16.96
C GLN A 1039 31.26 -33.24 -15.97
N ARG A 1040 31.19 -31.92 -15.76
CA ARG A 1040 32.00 -31.20 -14.75
C ARG A 1040 31.71 -31.67 -13.33
N GLY A 1041 30.46 -31.98 -13.00
CA GLY A 1041 30.06 -32.54 -11.70
C GLY A 1041 30.61 -33.95 -11.43
N LYS A 1042 30.89 -34.74 -12.48
CA LYS A 1042 31.51 -36.07 -12.37
C LYS A 1042 33.04 -36.03 -12.20
N GLU A 1043 33.68 -34.95 -12.63
CA GLU A 1043 35.15 -34.76 -12.55
C GLU A 1043 35.60 -34.01 -11.28
N ALA A 1044 34.68 -33.39 -10.53
CA ALA A 1044 35.00 -32.68 -9.29
C ALA A 1044 35.34 -33.66 -8.14
N PRO A 1045 36.53 -33.58 -7.52
CA PRO A 1045 36.86 -34.42 -6.37
C PRO A 1045 35.98 -34.07 -5.17
N ALA A 1046 35.39 -35.08 -4.54
CA ALA A 1046 34.49 -34.94 -3.39
C ALA A 1046 35.08 -33.99 -2.30
N PRO A 1047 34.29 -33.06 -1.75
CA PRO A 1047 34.80 -32.11 -0.77
C PRO A 1047 35.23 -32.87 0.50
N LYS A 1048 36.50 -32.67 0.89
CA LYS A 1048 37.06 -33.24 2.12
C LYS A 1048 36.28 -32.71 3.32
N ARG A 1049 35.49 -33.57 3.97
CA ARG A 1049 34.93 -33.34 5.31
C ARG A 1049 36.05 -32.92 6.28
N ARG A 1050 36.14 -31.62 6.58
CA ARG A 1050 37.08 -31.08 7.57
C ARG A 1050 36.55 -31.42 8.97
N ARG A 1051 37.31 -32.24 9.71
CA ARG A 1051 37.17 -32.44 11.16
C ARG A 1051 37.21 -31.07 11.86
N SER A 1052 36.21 -30.80 12.69
CA SER A 1052 36.20 -29.64 13.59
C SER A 1052 37.41 -29.68 14.51
N ARG A 1053 38.28 -28.68 14.36
CA ARG A 1053 39.34 -28.35 15.31
C ARG A 1053 38.66 -27.67 16.50
N ALA A 1054 38.56 -28.37 17.63
CA ALA A 1054 38.29 -27.76 18.91
C ALA A 1054 39.50 -26.90 19.31
N THR A 1055 39.31 -25.59 19.36
CA THR A 1055 40.28 -24.64 19.91
C THR A 1055 40.22 -24.66 21.43
N SER A 1056 41.37 -24.94 22.02
CA SER A 1056 41.73 -24.82 23.42
C SER A 1056 41.53 -23.39 23.95
N VAL A 1057 40.87 -23.24 25.10
CA VAL A 1057 41.10 -22.12 26.02
C VAL A 1057 41.17 -22.66 27.46
N SER A 1058 42.43 -22.70 27.90
CA SER A 1058 43.03 -22.57 29.24
C SER A 1058 42.17 -22.62 30.50
N ALA A 1059 42.65 -23.45 31.43
CA ALA A 1059 42.30 -23.51 32.85
C ALA A 1059 42.68 -22.25 33.64
N GLN A 1060 41.88 -21.92 34.66
CA GLN A 1060 42.37 -21.50 35.97
C GLN A 1060 41.25 -21.54 37.03
N ASP A 1061 41.57 -22.24 38.12
CA ASP A 1061 41.08 -22.14 39.51
C ASP A 1061 39.58 -22.36 39.83
N ALA A 1062 39.19 -22.99 40.94
CA ALA A 1062 39.83 -23.84 41.93
C ALA A 1062 38.71 -24.34 42.88
N ARG A 1063 38.80 -25.60 43.29
CA ARG A 1063 38.49 -26.16 44.64
C ARG A 1063 37.00 -26.18 45.11
N ARG A 1064 36.42 -27.37 45.35
CA ARG A 1064 36.50 -28.25 46.56
C ARG A 1064 35.40 -27.82 47.57
N VAL A 1065 34.44 -28.64 48.02
CA VAL A 1065 34.50 -29.79 48.97
C VAL A 1065 33.01 -30.20 49.15
N ASP A 1066 32.56 -31.42 48.84
CA ASP A 1066 32.65 -32.70 49.60
C ASP A 1066 31.54 -32.90 50.67
N LEU A 1067 31.29 -34.19 50.96
CA LEU A 1067 30.51 -34.82 52.06
C LEU A 1067 29.04 -35.11 51.74
N THR A 1068 28.51 -36.34 51.86
CA THR A 1068 28.83 -37.49 52.75
C THR A 1068 28.29 -38.79 52.12
N ARG A 1069 29.07 -39.87 51.96
CA ARG A 1069 29.33 -40.96 52.93
C ARG A 1069 28.09 -41.68 53.49
N ILE A 1070 27.90 -42.95 53.08
CA ILE A 1070 27.83 -44.07 54.04
C ILE A 1070 28.76 -45.18 53.54
N ASN A 1071 29.65 -45.58 54.45
CA ASN A 1071 30.60 -46.68 54.35
C ASN A 1071 30.20 -47.69 55.43
N ILE A 1072 29.83 -48.90 55.03
CA ILE A 1072 29.96 -50.11 55.86
C ILE A 1072 31.25 -50.74 55.35
N ARG A 1073 32.41 -50.23 55.80
CA ARG A 1073 33.10 -50.61 57.04
C ARG A 1073 32.93 -52.11 57.28
N SER A 1074 33.96 -52.92 57.28
CA SER A 1074 35.35 -52.67 57.64
C SER A 1074 35.88 -54.02 58.07
N VAL A 1075 37.20 -54.19 58.07
CA VAL A 1075 37.87 -55.24 58.86
C VAL A 1075 37.67 -56.63 58.25
N ALA A 1076 38.68 -57.24 57.66
CA ALA A 1076 39.93 -57.50 58.32
C ALA A 1076 41.06 -57.50 57.28
N GLN A 1077 41.92 -56.49 57.35
CA GLN A 1077 43.21 -56.62 58.04
C GLN A 1077 44.29 -57.20 57.13
N PHE A 1078 44.73 -56.34 56.21
CA PHE A 1078 46.14 -56.22 55.91
C PHE A 1078 46.68 -55.08 56.80
N ILE A 1079 46.82 -55.38 58.10
CA ILE A 1079 47.88 -54.78 58.91
C ILE A 1079 49.11 -55.62 58.60
N LEU A 1080 50.16 -54.94 58.12
CA LEU A 1080 51.60 -55.30 58.02
C LEU A 1080 52.10 -54.71 56.67
N ARG A 1081 52.88 -53.63 56.56
CA ARG A 1081 53.72 -52.85 57.48
C ARG A 1081 54.01 -51.46 56.85
N ASN A 1082 53.94 -50.43 57.70
CA ASN A 1082 54.65 -49.13 57.64
C ASN A 1082 56.19 -49.33 57.61
N PRO A 1083 57.09 -48.32 57.51
CA PRO A 1083 56.89 -46.89 57.80
C PRO A 1083 57.63 -45.89 56.87
N GLU A 1084 56.98 -44.79 56.52
CA GLU A 1084 57.43 -43.40 56.76
C GLU A 1084 56.32 -42.43 56.40
#